data_AF-A0ABD3T6X3-F1
#
_entry.id   AF-A0ABD3T6X3-F1
#
_cell.length_a   1.000
_cell.length_b   1.000
_cell.length_c   1.000
_cell.angle_alpha   90.00
_cell.angle_beta   90.00
_cell.angle_gamma   90.00
#
_symmetry.space_group_name_H-M   'P 1'
#
loop_
_entity.id
_entity.type
_entity.pdbx_description
1 polymer ?
#
loop_
_entity_poly.entity_id
_entity_poly.type
_entity_poly.pdbx_seq_one_letter_code
_entity_poly.pdbx_strand_id
1 'polypeptide(L)'
;MSAKAIHEAKGKELLNTFLKDEAVKNRFVVIEEEVNWDKVVQENPWVSAEKLVVKPDQLIKRRGKLGLVKAGVDLDGVKDWLANKLNKEFQIGAARGRLKRFIVEPFVPHAQSEEFYVCIYSHRYADSILFHHEGGVDIGDVDSKALQLAVPVGQVPTEDSIKKQLLTNGSSPEAKVALCRFILALYTVYKDLHFTYLEINPLVVTGGKVFILDLAAKIDQCAEYLCKAQWGDIDFPPPFGRDALPEEAYIAELDANSGASLKLTILNKAGRIWTMVAGGGASVIYADTICDLGGASELANYGEYSGAPSEQQTYEYAKTILSLMTAEKHPDGKILLIGGGIANFTNVAATFKGIVRALREYQQLIIEQKVTIYVRRAGPNYQEGLRIMRELGNTLGVPIHVFGPETHMTAIVSMALGKRDIPTIPKPEGTTANFLLPSYSSQGSASPTTSRRGSGEAGRTSSANLLQHLQSSEPSTPSQTLFTASTKCIIWGMQQRAVQGMLDFDYVCSRKEPSVEAMVYPFTGDHKQKFYWGHKEILIPVYKNMADAMKKHPSADVMISFASLRSAYDSTVETMNYPQIRTIAIIAEGIPENLTRQLIKMADEKGVHIIGPATVGGVKPGCLKIGNTGGMLDNILSSKLYRPGSVAYVSRSGGMSNELNNIIALNTNGVYEGIAIGGDRYPGTTFMDHLIRYQNEQDVKMLVLLGEVGGVEEYRITQAIKEGRITKPLVAWCIGTCAKMFTSEVQFGHAGSCANAEAETAEAKNKALCEAGAHVPRSFDELGTLIKEVYDNLVADGIIVPKPEQAPPTVPMDFSWARELGLIRKPASFMTSICDERGQELLYAGIPITEIFKEDMGIGGVLSLLWFQRRLPKYATKFIEMCLMVTADHGPAVSGAHNTIVCARAGKDLVSCLASGLLTIGERFGGALDAAAKQFSDAVDSGLIPMEFVNKMRKEGNLIMGIGHRVKSINNPDMRVVILKEYAKKTFPATPLLNYAIEVEKITTSKKPNLILNVDGFIGVAFVDLLRECGCFTREEAQEYIDIGALNGLFVLGRSMGFIGHFLDQKRLKQGLYRHPWDDISYIMPETTSEQQQ
;
A
#
# COMPACT_ATOMS: atom_id res chain seq x y z
N MET A 1 -6.02 -7.54 9.41
CA MET A 1 -7.49 -7.52 9.66
C MET A 1 -7.91 -8.95 9.98
N SER A 2 -8.90 -9.17 10.85
CA SER A 2 -9.27 -10.53 11.32
C SER A 2 -10.69 -10.58 11.91
N ALA A 3 -11.14 -11.76 12.31
CA ALA A 3 -12.28 -11.90 13.21
C ALA A 3 -12.04 -11.12 14.52
N LYS A 4 -12.89 -10.13 14.80
CA LYS A 4 -12.82 -9.29 16.00
C LYS A 4 -14.08 -9.39 16.84
N ALA A 5 -13.89 -9.44 18.15
CA ALA A 5 -14.99 -9.41 19.10
C ALA A 5 -15.64 -8.03 19.10
N ILE A 6 -16.95 -8.01 19.34
CA ILE A 6 -17.74 -6.79 19.50
C ILE A 6 -18.38 -6.76 20.88
N HIS A 7 -18.74 -5.57 21.35
CA HIS A 7 -19.56 -5.39 22.55
C HIS A 7 -20.91 -6.13 22.41
N GLU A 8 -21.42 -6.62 23.54
CA GLU A 8 -22.73 -7.26 23.60
C GLU A 8 -23.83 -6.29 23.13
N ALA A 9 -23.76 -5.03 23.56
CA ALA A 9 -24.69 -3.99 23.15
C ALA A 9 -24.73 -3.82 21.62
N LYS A 10 -23.55 -3.78 20.96
CA LYS A 10 -23.47 -3.63 19.50
C LYS A 10 -24.01 -4.87 18.77
N GLY A 11 -23.71 -6.07 19.28
CA GLY A 11 -24.28 -7.29 18.73
C GLY A 11 -25.81 -7.31 18.84
N LYS A 12 -26.37 -6.91 19.99
CA LYS A 12 -27.83 -6.83 20.19
C LYS A 12 -28.48 -5.74 19.33
N GLU A 13 -27.80 -4.63 19.08
CA GLU A 13 -28.24 -3.58 18.14
C GLU A 13 -28.36 -4.12 16.71
N LEU A 14 -27.35 -4.85 16.23
CA LEU A 14 -27.39 -5.51 14.92
C LEU A 14 -28.52 -6.53 14.87
N LEU A 15 -28.64 -7.40 15.87
CA LEU A 15 -29.72 -8.38 15.94
C LEU A 15 -31.11 -7.73 15.97
N ASN A 16 -31.31 -6.64 16.72
CA ASN A 16 -32.56 -5.87 16.71
C ASN A 16 -32.94 -5.33 15.33
N THR A 17 -31.95 -4.99 14.53
CA THR A 17 -32.16 -4.38 13.21
C THR A 17 -32.48 -5.43 12.15
N PHE A 18 -31.85 -6.61 12.25
CA PHE A 18 -31.86 -7.61 11.17
C PHE A 18 -32.64 -8.91 11.47
N LEU A 19 -32.95 -9.23 12.74
CA LEU A 19 -33.76 -10.42 13.10
C LEU A 19 -35.28 -10.26 12.88
N LYS A 20 -35.74 -9.08 12.46
CA LYS A 20 -37.18 -8.78 12.28
C LYS A 20 -37.98 -9.08 13.57
N ASP A 21 -39.13 -9.76 13.46
CA ASP A 21 -40.04 -10.07 14.58
C ASP A 21 -39.83 -11.47 15.19
N GLU A 22 -38.75 -12.16 14.84
CA GLU A 22 -38.48 -13.54 15.32
C GLU A 22 -37.93 -13.59 16.76
N ALA A 23 -37.56 -12.44 17.32
CA ALA A 23 -37.22 -12.27 18.73
C ALA A 23 -37.76 -10.95 19.26
N VAL A 24 -38.00 -10.89 20.57
CA VAL A 24 -38.37 -9.64 21.24
C VAL A 24 -37.21 -8.66 21.13
N LYS A 25 -37.51 -7.42 20.72
CA LYS A 25 -36.52 -6.36 20.59
C LYS A 25 -35.76 -6.17 21.91
N ASN A 26 -34.44 -6.31 21.85
CA ASN A 26 -33.55 -6.08 22.97
C ASN A 26 -33.62 -4.60 23.37
N ARG A 27 -34.07 -4.32 24.59
CA ARG A 27 -34.02 -2.98 25.18
C ARG A 27 -32.83 -2.95 26.12
N PHE A 28 -31.92 -2.01 25.91
CA PHE A 28 -30.75 -1.87 26.76
C PHE A 28 -30.31 -0.42 26.84
N VAL A 29 -29.62 -0.07 27.93
CA VAL A 29 -28.86 1.18 28.08
C VAL A 29 -27.41 0.82 28.39
N VAL A 30 -26.48 1.51 27.73
CA VAL A 30 -25.06 1.42 28.04
C VAL A 30 -24.72 2.49 29.08
N ILE A 31 -24.04 2.07 30.15
CA ILE A 31 -23.54 2.94 31.21
C ILE A 31 -22.02 2.96 31.13
N GLU A 32 -21.44 4.15 30.99
CA GLU A 32 -19.99 4.37 30.88
C GLU A 32 -19.44 5.09 32.14
N GLU A 33 -18.18 5.51 32.11
CA GLU A 33 -17.45 6.06 33.27
C GLU A 33 -18.14 7.27 33.91
N GLU A 34 -18.80 8.10 33.10
CA GLU A 34 -19.63 9.23 33.52
C GLU A 34 -21.08 8.98 33.12
N VAL A 35 -21.98 8.88 34.11
CA VAL A 35 -23.40 8.61 33.88
C VAL A 35 -24.27 9.75 34.37
N ASN A 36 -25.08 10.30 33.47
CA ASN A 36 -26.18 11.20 33.82
C ASN A 36 -27.47 10.39 33.92
N TRP A 37 -27.84 10.01 35.14
CA TRP A 37 -29.03 9.19 35.39
C TRP A 37 -30.33 9.87 34.97
N ASP A 38 -30.43 11.21 35.06
CA ASP A 38 -31.63 11.94 34.64
C ASP A 38 -31.83 11.82 33.12
N LYS A 39 -30.74 11.96 32.35
CA LYS A 39 -30.75 11.75 30.90
C LYS A 39 -31.10 10.30 30.55
N VAL A 40 -30.52 9.32 31.25
CA VAL A 40 -30.81 7.89 31.04
C VAL A 40 -32.30 7.61 31.22
N VAL A 41 -32.92 8.12 32.29
CA VAL A 41 -34.36 7.92 32.56
C VAL A 41 -35.23 8.68 31.55
N GLN A 42 -34.83 9.89 31.15
CA GLN A 42 -35.54 10.68 30.15
C GLN A 42 -35.59 9.99 28.78
N GLU A 43 -34.47 9.45 28.32
CA GLU A 43 -34.36 8.76 27.03
C GLU A 43 -34.93 7.33 27.10
N ASN A 44 -34.93 6.71 28.29
CA ASN A 44 -35.36 5.33 28.51
C ASN A 44 -36.31 5.20 29.72
N PRO A 45 -37.57 5.64 29.62
CA PRO A 45 -38.51 5.64 30.76
C PRO A 45 -38.78 4.25 31.37
N TRP A 46 -38.58 3.18 30.59
CA TRP A 46 -38.74 1.80 31.06
C TRP A 46 -37.73 1.42 32.15
N VAL A 47 -36.58 2.10 32.23
CA VAL A 47 -35.54 1.83 33.22
C VAL A 47 -36.04 2.09 34.65
N SER A 48 -36.94 3.05 34.86
CA SER A 48 -37.52 3.31 36.18
C SER A 48 -38.81 2.54 36.46
N ALA A 49 -39.46 2.01 35.43
CA ALA A 49 -40.76 1.34 35.55
C ALA A 49 -40.67 -0.18 35.75
N GLU A 50 -39.59 -0.80 35.29
CA GLU A 50 -39.43 -2.26 35.24
C GLU A 50 -38.30 -2.75 36.16
N LYS A 51 -38.30 -4.05 36.48
CA LYS A 51 -37.12 -4.68 37.10
C LYS A 51 -36.03 -4.85 36.05
N LEU A 52 -34.77 -4.80 36.48
CA LEU A 52 -33.60 -4.67 35.64
C LEU A 52 -32.56 -5.77 35.92
N VAL A 53 -31.67 -5.94 34.95
CA VAL A 53 -30.42 -6.68 35.03
C VAL A 53 -29.29 -5.73 34.65
N VAL A 54 -28.19 -5.77 35.39
CA VAL A 54 -26.95 -5.03 35.08
C VAL A 54 -25.76 -5.98 35.05
N LYS A 55 -24.90 -5.83 34.04
CA LYS A 55 -23.70 -6.63 33.83
C LYS A 55 -22.63 -5.86 33.04
N PRO A 56 -21.33 -6.13 33.23
CA PRO A 56 -20.27 -5.44 32.48
C PRO A 56 -20.26 -5.90 31.02
N ASP A 57 -20.00 -4.96 30.11
CA ASP A 57 -19.91 -5.17 28.66
C ASP A 57 -18.47 -4.88 28.17
N GLN A 58 -17.52 -5.69 28.62
CA GLN A 58 -16.08 -5.55 28.31
C GLN A 58 -15.45 -6.89 27.93
N LEU A 59 -16.17 -7.69 27.14
CA LEU A 59 -15.73 -9.02 26.68
C LEU A 59 -15.40 -10.01 27.82
N ILE A 60 -15.98 -9.80 29.01
CA ILE A 60 -15.81 -10.69 30.16
C ILE A 60 -16.75 -11.89 30.00
N LYS A 61 -16.19 -13.09 29.93
CA LYS A 61 -16.96 -14.34 29.93
C LYS A 61 -17.30 -14.77 31.37
N ARG A 62 -18.32 -15.63 31.52
CA ARG A 62 -18.74 -16.24 32.81
C ARG A 62 -19.08 -15.20 33.90
N ARG A 63 -19.64 -14.05 33.51
CA ARG A 63 -19.99 -12.93 34.40
C ARG A 63 -20.83 -13.36 35.61
N GLY A 64 -21.79 -14.25 35.41
CA GLY A 64 -22.64 -14.78 36.48
C GLY A 64 -21.84 -15.48 37.59
N LYS A 65 -20.91 -16.36 37.22
CA LYS A 65 -20.04 -17.08 38.18
C LYS A 65 -19.06 -16.17 38.92
N LEU A 66 -18.71 -15.04 38.30
CA LEU A 66 -17.83 -14.03 38.89
C LEU A 66 -18.59 -13.05 39.81
N GLY A 67 -19.90 -13.20 39.99
CA GLY A 67 -20.71 -12.23 40.75
C GLY A 67 -20.79 -10.86 40.08
N LEU A 68 -20.58 -10.80 38.76
CA LEU A 68 -20.61 -9.59 37.94
C LEU A 68 -21.96 -9.42 37.20
N VAL A 69 -23.01 -10.09 37.65
CA VAL A 69 -24.38 -9.90 37.16
C VAL A 69 -25.29 -9.66 38.35
N LYS A 70 -26.12 -8.62 38.30
CA LYS A 70 -27.18 -8.38 39.27
C LYS A 70 -28.51 -8.31 38.54
N ALA A 71 -29.43 -9.20 38.89
CA ALA A 71 -30.72 -9.35 38.23
C ALA A 71 -31.89 -9.14 39.21
N GLY A 72 -33.05 -8.72 38.69
CA GLY A 72 -34.29 -8.58 39.46
C GLY A 72 -34.35 -7.37 40.38
N VAL A 73 -33.54 -6.34 40.13
CA VAL A 73 -33.45 -5.10 40.92
C VAL A 73 -34.17 -3.95 40.25
N ASP A 74 -34.51 -2.88 40.97
CA ASP A 74 -34.95 -1.62 40.38
C ASP A 74 -33.75 -0.70 40.06
N LEU A 75 -34.01 0.48 39.52
CA LEU A 75 -32.98 1.46 39.15
C LEU A 75 -32.07 1.84 40.33
N ASP A 76 -32.61 2.01 41.53
CA ASP A 76 -31.79 2.35 42.69
C ASP A 76 -30.90 1.18 43.10
N GLY A 77 -31.40 -0.06 43.02
CA GLY A 77 -30.56 -1.26 43.17
C GLY A 77 -29.46 -1.38 42.11
N VAL A 78 -29.67 -0.90 40.88
CA VAL A 78 -28.60 -0.81 39.85
C VAL A 78 -27.57 0.25 40.23
N LYS A 79 -27.99 1.45 40.64
CA LYS A 79 -27.10 2.53 41.08
C LYS A 79 -26.21 2.10 42.24
N ASP A 80 -26.80 1.48 43.26
CA ASP A 80 -26.09 0.99 44.44
C ASP A 80 -25.06 -0.09 44.08
N TRP A 81 -25.43 -0.98 43.16
CA TRP A 81 -24.53 -2.03 42.69
C TRP A 81 -23.35 -1.46 41.87
N LEU A 82 -23.61 -0.46 41.02
CA LEU A 82 -22.58 0.20 40.23
C LEU A 82 -21.64 1.09 41.05
N ALA A 83 -22.11 1.70 42.15
CA ALA A 83 -21.28 2.56 43.01
C ALA A 83 -20.00 1.85 43.52
N ASN A 84 -20.06 0.53 43.68
CA ASN A 84 -18.95 -0.29 44.14
C ASN A 84 -18.21 -1.05 43.01
N LYS A 85 -18.56 -0.82 41.74
CA LYS A 85 -18.00 -1.56 40.59
C LYS A 85 -17.51 -0.67 39.46
N LEU A 86 -18.28 0.37 39.11
CA LEU A 86 -17.91 1.31 38.05
C LEU A 86 -16.59 2.01 38.42
N ASN A 87 -15.67 2.03 37.47
CA ASN A 87 -14.31 2.57 37.58
C ASN A 87 -13.42 1.89 38.66
N LYS A 88 -13.83 0.75 39.20
CA LYS A 88 -13.02 -0.05 40.14
C LYS A 88 -12.21 -1.10 39.40
N GLU A 89 -11.04 -1.44 39.93
CA GLU A 89 -10.19 -2.50 39.41
C GLU A 89 -10.69 -3.89 39.84
N PHE A 90 -10.62 -4.83 38.91
CA PHE A 90 -10.92 -6.24 39.11
C PHE A 90 -9.82 -7.12 38.52
N GLN A 91 -9.56 -8.22 39.21
CA GLN A 91 -8.73 -9.32 38.71
C GLN A 91 -9.65 -10.43 38.17
N ILE A 92 -9.54 -10.78 36.89
CA ILE A 92 -10.29 -11.85 36.26
C ILE A 92 -9.31 -12.77 35.55
N GLY A 93 -9.08 -13.96 36.13
CA GLY A 93 -8.00 -14.84 35.69
C GLY A 93 -6.64 -14.13 35.85
N ALA A 94 -5.82 -14.12 34.79
CA ALA A 94 -4.54 -13.41 34.77
C ALA A 94 -4.67 -11.91 34.45
N ALA A 95 -5.83 -11.45 33.96
CA ALA A 95 -6.05 -10.07 33.54
C ALA A 95 -6.50 -9.18 34.72
N ARG A 96 -5.92 -7.98 34.81
CA ARG A 96 -6.30 -6.94 35.77
C ARG A 96 -6.76 -5.71 35.01
N GLY A 97 -7.97 -5.22 35.27
CA GLY A 97 -8.52 -4.08 34.56
C GLY A 97 -9.65 -3.38 35.31
N ARG A 98 -10.01 -2.17 34.87
CA ARG A 98 -11.13 -1.40 35.42
C ARG A 98 -12.44 -1.75 34.70
N LEU A 99 -13.53 -1.84 35.46
CA LEU A 99 -14.87 -1.97 34.88
C LEU A 99 -15.43 -0.58 34.55
N LYS A 100 -15.43 -0.22 33.27
CA LYS A 100 -15.77 1.10 32.74
C LYS A 100 -17.10 1.14 31.99
N ARG A 101 -17.56 -0.02 31.50
CA ARG A 101 -18.75 -0.12 30.64
C ARG A 101 -19.67 -1.24 31.12
N PHE A 102 -20.94 -0.90 31.30
CA PHE A 102 -21.99 -1.82 31.70
C PHE A 102 -23.18 -1.74 30.74
N ILE A 103 -23.91 -2.83 30.63
CA ILE A 103 -25.19 -2.90 29.94
C ILE A 103 -26.29 -3.15 30.98
N VAL A 104 -27.35 -2.34 30.92
CA VAL A 104 -28.56 -2.44 31.75
C VAL A 104 -29.73 -2.83 30.87
N GLU A 105 -30.45 -3.89 31.24
CA GLU A 105 -31.51 -4.50 30.45
C GLU A 105 -32.73 -4.82 31.32
N PRO A 106 -33.96 -4.92 30.77
CA PRO A 106 -35.11 -5.41 31.52
C PRO A 106 -34.88 -6.84 32.04
N PHE A 107 -35.26 -7.08 33.29
CA PHE A 107 -35.31 -8.42 33.85
C PHE A 107 -36.49 -9.19 33.24
N VAL A 108 -36.20 -10.36 32.68
CA VAL A 108 -37.20 -11.29 32.17
C VAL A 108 -37.40 -12.38 33.22
N PRO A 109 -38.55 -12.47 33.91
CA PRO A 109 -38.84 -13.59 34.80
C PRO A 109 -39.03 -14.87 33.97
N HIS A 110 -38.27 -15.93 34.28
CA HIS A 110 -38.35 -17.21 33.59
C HIS A 110 -37.87 -18.36 34.50
N ALA A 111 -38.20 -19.59 34.15
CA ALA A 111 -37.71 -20.81 34.79
C ALA A 111 -36.50 -21.38 34.05
N GLN A 112 -35.69 -22.21 34.72
CA GLN A 112 -34.52 -22.87 34.11
C GLN A 112 -34.87 -23.70 32.86
N SER A 113 -36.05 -24.33 32.85
CA SER A 113 -36.56 -25.10 31.71
C SER A 113 -36.89 -24.25 30.47
N GLU A 114 -36.91 -22.93 30.61
CA GLU A 114 -37.12 -21.97 29.52
C GLU A 114 -35.78 -21.41 28.99
N GLU A 115 -34.64 -21.76 29.60
CA GLU A 115 -33.30 -21.38 29.14
C GLU A 115 -32.72 -22.39 28.15
N PHE A 116 -32.26 -21.89 27.02
CA PHE A 116 -31.65 -22.64 25.91
C PHE A 116 -30.26 -22.09 25.59
N TYR A 117 -29.49 -22.88 24.85
CA TYR A 117 -28.19 -22.48 24.31
C TYR A 117 -28.22 -22.53 22.79
N VAL A 118 -27.70 -21.48 22.13
CA VAL A 118 -27.45 -21.47 20.68
C VAL A 118 -26.07 -20.88 20.42
N CYS A 119 -25.27 -21.54 19.59
CA CYS A 119 -24.02 -20.98 19.09
C CYS A 119 -23.85 -21.28 17.59
N ILE A 120 -23.34 -20.31 16.83
CA ILE A 120 -22.98 -20.46 15.43
C ILE A 120 -21.52 -20.05 15.27
N TYR A 121 -20.70 -20.93 14.70
CA TYR A 121 -19.31 -20.61 14.40
C TYR A 121 -18.84 -21.18 13.07
N SER A 122 -17.95 -20.42 12.42
CA SER A 122 -17.40 -20.73 11.11
C SER A 122 -16.21 -21.67 11.25
N HIS A 123 -16.15 -22.69 10.40
CA HIS A 123 -14.94 -23.46 10.12
C HIS A 123 -14.75 -23.59 8.60
N ARG A 124 -13.69 -24.30 8.17
CA ARG A 124 -13.21 -24.30 6.78
C ARG A 124 -14.27 -24.70 5.74
N TYR A 125 -15.05 -25.74 6.02
CA TYR A 125 -15.97 -26.36 5.05
C TYR A 125 -17.46 -26.17 5.36
N ALA A 126 -17.78 -25.67 6.56
CA ALA A 126 -19.15 -25.46 7.00
C ALA A 126 -19.20 -24.40 8.11
N ASP A 127 -20.41 -23.95 8.41
CA ASP A 127 -20.77 -23.29 9.65
C ASP A 127 -21.40 -24.33 10.58
N SER A 128 -21.04 -24.35 11.87
CA SER A 128 -21.67 -25.24 12.85
C SER A 128 -22.69 -24.47 13.68
N ILE A 129 -23.90 -25.01 13.76
CA ILE A 129 -24.96 -24.55 14.66
C ILE A 129 -25.03 -25.55 15.82
N LEU A 130 -24.71 -25.08 17.03
CA LEU A 130 -24.85 -25.82 18.28
C LEU A 130 -26.15 -25.44 18.98
N PHE A 131 -26.83 -26.43 19.55
CA PHE A 131 -28.02 -26.24 20.37
C PHE A 131 -27.99 -27.13 21.61
N HIS A 132 -28.37 -26.59 22.77
CA HIS A 132 -28.63 -27.38 23.97
C HIS A 132 -29.94 -26.94 24.63
N HIS A 133 -30.73 -27.91 25.09
CA HIS A 133 -32.04 -27.68 25.69
C HIS A 133 -31.99 -27.20 27.14
N GLU A 134 -30.85 -27.38 27.81
CA GLU A 134 -30.55 -26.81 29.13
C GLU A 134 -29.48 -25.72 28.95
N GLY A 135 -29.93 -24.47 28.86
CA GLY A 135 -29.07 -23.29 28.80
C GLY A 135 -28.58 -22.84 30.19
N GLY A 136 -28.03 -21.63 30.23
CA GLY A 136 -27.75 -20.94 31.49
C GLY A 136 -26.29 -20.96 31.92
N VAL A 137 -26.08 -20.43 33.13
CA VAL A 137 -24.75 -20.27 33.74
C VAL A 137 -24.07 -21.61 34.02
N ASP A 138 -24.85 -22.68 34.23
CA ASP A 138 -24.35 -24.00 34.66
C ASP A 138 -24.37 -25.09 33.58
N ILE A 139 -24.41 -24.70 32.30
CA ILE A 139 -24.38 -25.62 31.15
C ILE A 139 -23.16 -26.57 31.13
N GLY A 140 -22.03 -26.17 31.72
CA GLY A 140 -20.81 -26.96 31.80
C GLY A 140 -20.02 -26.98 30.48
N ASP A 141 -19.46 -28.14 30.11
CA ASP A 141 -18.80 -28.34 28.82
C ASP A 141 -19.84 -28.50 27.71
N VAL A 142 -20.15 -27.39 27.03
CA VAL A 142 -21.21 -27.34 26.03
C VAL A 142 -20.82 -28.05 24.73
N ASP A 143 -19.53 -28.08 24.39
CA ASP A 143 -19.05 -28.68 23.14
C ASP A 143 -19.27 -30.19 23.10
N SER A 144 -19.23 -30.87 24.25
CA SER A 144 -19.53 -32.31 24.35
C SER A 144 -21.01 -32.64 24.52
N LYS A 145 -21.82 -31.68 25.00
CA LYS A 145 -23.24 -31.89 25.31
C LYS A 145 -24.19 -31.42 24.22
N ALA A 146 -23.84 -30.34 23.52
CA ALA A 146 -24.71 -29.71 22.54
C ALA A 146 -24.90 -30.59 21.30
N LEU A 147 -26.12 -30.54 20.76
CA LEU A 147 -26.42 -31.09 19.46
C LEU A 147 -25.82 -30.15 18.40
N GLN A 148 -25.22 -30.73 17.36
CA GLN A 148 -24.53 -29.99 16.31
C GLN A 148 -25.15 -30.26 14.95
N LEU A 149 -25.37 -29.18 14.18
CA LEU A 149 -25.75 -29.21 12.78
C LEU A 149 -24.66 -28.51 11.97
N ALA A 150 -24.03 -29.22 11.03
CA ALA A 150 -23.09 -28.62 10.09
C ALA A 150 -23.83 -28.13 8.84
N VAL A 151 -23.68 -26.85 8.51
CA VAL A 151 -24.20 -26.23 7.28
C VAL A 151 -23.04 -26.03 6.30
N PRO A 152 -22.96 -26.82 5.22
CA PRO A 152 -21.88 -26.70 4.24
C PRO A 152 -21.80 -25.30 3.61
N VAL A 153 -20.58 -24.86 3.27
CA VAL A 153 -20.35 -23.56 2.60
C VAL A 153 -21.23 -23.43 1.35
N GLY A 154 -21.93 -22.30 1.25
CA GLY A 154 -22.85 -22.00 0.15
C GLY A 154 -24.24 -22.63 0.28
N GLN A 155 -24.52 -23.38 1.35
CA GLN A 155 -25.86 -23.90 1.66
C GLN A 155 -26.55 -23.07 2.76
N VAL A 156 -27.84 -23.35 2.96
CA VAL A 156 -28.66 -22.79 4.04
C VAL A 156 -29.33 -23.94 4.81
N PRO A 157 -29.47 -23.85 6.14
CA PRO A 157 -30.18 -24.86 6.91
C PRO A 157 -31.68 -24.86 6.56
N THR A 158 -32.32 -26.01 6.67
CA THR A 158 -33.77 -26.18 6.47
C THR A 158 -34.50 -26.41 7.79
N GLU A 159 -35.79 -26.07 7.85
CA GLU A 159 -36.63 -26.37 9.04
C GLU A 159 -36.53 -27.84 9.46
N ASP A 160 -36.57 -28.75 8.48
CA ASP A 160 -36.49 -30.19 8.74
C ASP A 160 -35.16 -30.60 9.36
N SER A 161 -34.04 -30.03 8.88
CA SER A 161 -32.71 -30.32 9.43
C SER A 161 -32.58 -29.88 10.88
N ILE A 162 -33.09 -28.68 11.21
CA ILE A 162 -33.07 -28.12 12.57
C ILE A 162 -33.96 -28.95 13.49
N LYS A 163 -35.20 -29.24 13.08
CA LYS A 163 -36.15 -30.01 13.89
C LYS A 163 -35.64 -31.43 14.19
N LYS A 164 -35.02 -32.09 13.21
CA LYS A 164 -34.55 -33.48 13.34
C LYS A 164 -33.23 -33.63 14.07
N GLN A 165 -32.32 -32.65 13.97
CA GLN A 165 -30.97 -32.78 14.53
C GLN A 165 -30.77 -31.95 15.80
N LEU A 166 -31.31 -30.73 15.86
CA LEU A 166 -31.10 -29.81 16.98
C LEU A 166 -32.26 -29.85 17.99
N LEU A 167 -33.51 -29.88 17.53
CA LEU A 167 -34.70 -29.74 18.40
C LEU A 167 -35.33 -31.09 18.79
N THR A 168 -34.49 -32.09 19.10
CA THR A 168 -34.95 -33.44 19.44
C THR A 168 -35.45 -33.54 20.89
N ASN A 169 -34.76 -32.89 21.84
CA ASN A 169 -34.98 -33.05 23.28
C ASN A 169 -35.65 -31.83 23.95
N GLY A 170 -36.33 -32.06 25.07
CA GLY A 170 -36.54 -31.09 26.16
C GLY A 170 -37.52 -29.91 25.98
N SER A 171 -37.96 -29.57 24.76
CA SER A 171 -38.79 -28.37 24.53
C SER A 171 -40.28 -28.70 24.24
N SER A 172 -41.19 -27.81 24.69
CA SER A 172 -42.62 -27.89 24.31
C SER A 172 -42.81 -27.73 22.79
N PRO A 173 -43.91 -28.27 22.20
CA PRO A 173 -44.18 -28.12 20.77
C PRO A 173 -44.17 -26.66 20.29
N GLU A 174 -44.72 -25.75 21.10
CA GLU A 174 -44.76 -24.31 20.82
C GLU A 174 -43.35 -23.70 20.83
N ALA A 175 -42.52 -24.07 21.81
CA ALA A 175 -41.13 -23.61 21.90
C ALA A 175 -40.29 -24.13 20.72
N LYS A 176 -40.51 -25.38 20.27
CA LYS A 176 -39.81 -25.93 19.10
C LYS A 176 -40.11 -25.15 17.82
N VAL A 177 -41.36 -24.70 17.63
CA VAL A 177 -41.72 -23.88 16.46
C VAL A 177 -41.02 -22.51 16.52
N ALA A 178 -41.05 -21.85 17.68
CA ALA A 178 -40.39 -20.56 17.86
C ALA A 178 -38.86 -20.66 17.68
N LEU A 179 -38.22 -21.65 18.31
CA LEU A 179 -36.78 -21.89 18.19
C LEU A 179 -36.36 -22.20 16.75
N CYS A 180 -37.14 -23.00 16.02
CA CYS A 180 -36.82 -23.33 14.64
C CYS A 180 -36.81 -22.08 13.74
N ARG A 181 -37.81 -21.20 13.86
CA ARG A 181 -37.86 -19.96 13.09
C ARG A 181 -36.73 -19.00 13.48
N PHE A 182 -36.49 -18.87 14.78
CA PHE A 182 -35.41 -18.04 15.31
C PHE A 182 -34.04 -18.50 14.81
N ILE A 183 -33.71 -19.80 14.87
CA ILE A 183 -32.41 -20.32 14.42
C ILE A 183 -32.20 -20.07 12.92
N LEU A 184 -33.23 -20.22 12.09
CA LEU A 184 -33.15 -19.93 10.65
C LEU A 184 -32.88 -18.45 10.38
N ALA A 185 -33.60 -17.56 11.07
CA ALA A 185 -33.39 -16.12 10.95
C ALA A 185 -32.00 -15.72 11.47
N LEU A 186 -31.58 -16.27 12.61
CA LEU A 186 -30.27 -16.01 13.21
C LEU A 186 -29.13 -16.43 12.30
N TYR A 187 -29.23 -17.60 11.65
CA TYR A 187 -28.23 -18.04 10.68
C TYR A 187 -28.16 -17.11 9.46
N THR A 188 -29.31 -16.59 9.00
CA THR A 188 -29.34 -15.63 7.90
C THR A 188 -28.61 -14.34 8.28
N VAL A 189 -28.89 -13.79 9.47
CA VAL A 189 -28.19 -12.61 9.99
C VAL A 189 -26.69 -12.86 10.21
N TYR A 190 -26.34 -14.04 10.76
CA TYR A 190 -24.96 -14.47 10.94
C TYR A 190 -24.17 -14.41 9.62
N LYS A 191 -24.75 -14.99 8.56
CA LYS A 191 -24.15 -15.03 7.22
C LYS A 191 -24.08 -13.65 6.58
N ASP A 192 -25.18 -12.91 6.55
CA ASP A 192 -25.31 -11.66 5.80
C ASP A 192 -24.48 -10.52 6.43
N LEU A 193 -24.27 -10.55 7.74
CA LEU A 193 -23.43 -9.58 8.45
C LEU A 193 -22.00 -10.08 8.69
N HIS A 194 -21.60 -11.20 8.08
CA HIS A 194 -20.25 -11.75 8.17
C HIS A 194 -19.77 -11.99 9.61
N PHE A 195 -20.63 -12.54 10.46
CA PHE A 195 -20.20 -13.08 11.75
C PHE A 195 -19.32 -14.31 11.54
N THR A 196 -18.34 -14.48 12.42
CA THR A 196 -17.47 -15.69 12.47
C THR A 196 -17.75 -16.51 13.73
N TYR A 197 -18.31 -15.88 14.76
CA TYR A 197 -18.77 -16.51 16.00
C TYR A 197 -19.98 -15.73 16.51
N LEU A 198 -21.03 -16.42 16.94
CA LEU A 198 -22.20 -15.84 17.57
C LEU A 198 -22.77 -16.84 18.57
N GLU A 199 -22.78 -16.49 19.85
CA GLU A 199 -23.26 -17.33 20.94
C GLU A 199 -24.29 -16.57 21.76
N ILE A 200 -25.41 -17.22 22.05
CA ILE A 200 -26.48 -16.72 22.91
C ILE A 200 -26.66 -17.71 24.06
N ASN A 201 -26.31 -17.27 25.28
CA ASN A 201 -26.46 -18.08 26.48
C ASN A 201 -26.72 -17.25 27.76
N PRO A 202 -27.94 -17.25 28.32
CA PRO A 202 -29.11 -18.03 27.89
C PRO A 202 -29.91 -17.35 26.77
N LEU A 203 -30.49 -18.18 25.90
CA LEU A 203 -31.62 -17.84 25.04
C LEU A 203 -32.89 -18.26 25.78
N VAL A 204 -33.84 -17.34 26.03
CA VAL A 204 -35.05 -17.67 26.79
C VAL A 204 -36.27 -17.73 25.90
N VAL A 205 -37.09 -18.77 26.03
CA VAL A 205 -38.37 -18.88 25.33
C VAL A 205 -39.52 -19.01 26.34
N THR A 206 -40.27 -17.92 26.51
CA THR A 206 -41.41 -17.86 27.43
C THR A 206 -42.61 -17.18 26.77
N GLY A 207 -43.83 -17.66 27.04
CA GLY A 207 -45.06 -17.14 26.43
C GLY A 207 -45.07 -17.18 24.89
N GLY A 208 -44.35 -18.13 24.28
CA GLY A 208 -44.19 -18.25 22.82
C GLY A 208 -43.30 -17.20 22.18
N LYS A 209 -42.58 -16.40 22.97
CA LYS A 209 -41.66 -15.33 22.51
C LYS A 209 -40.22 -15.68 22.85
N VAL A 210 -39.29 -15.26 22.00
CA VAL A 210 -37.85 -15.50 22.15
C VAL A 210 -37.17 -14.24 22.71
N PHE A 211 -36.34 -14.40 23.74
CA PHE A 211 -35.58 -13.34 24.41
C PHE A 211 -34.09 -13.67 24.39
N ILE A 212 -33.26 -12.71 23.98
CA ILE A 212 -31.79 -12.85 23.90
C ILE A 212 -31.19 -12.21 25.16
N LEU A 213 -30.92 -13.01 26.19
CA LEU A 213 -30.44 -12.44 27.46
C LEU A 213 -28.94 -12.18 27.45
N ASP A 214 -28.15 -12.96 26.72
CA ASP A 214 -26.71 -12.77 26.56
C ASP A 214 -26.30 -12.89 25.10
N LEU A 215 -25.27 -12.16 24.69
CA LEU A 215 -24.70 -12.31 23.35
C LEU A 215 -23.18 -12.13 23.39
N ALA A 216 -22.46 -13.13 22.90
CA ALA A 216 -21.04 -13.05 22.61
C ALA A 216 -20.82 -13.26 21.11
N ALA A 217 -20.16 -12.31 20.45
CA ALA A 217 -20.02 -12.36 19.00
C ALA A 217 -18.66 -11.86 18.49
N LYS A 218 -18.22 -12.42 17.37
CA LYS A 218 -17.09 -11.96 16.57
C LYS A 218 -17.53 -11.74 15.13
N ILE A 219 -17.10 -10.64 14.53
CA ILE A 219 -17.36 -10.28 13.13
C ILE A 219 -16.03 -10.28 12.37
N ASP A 220 -16.05 -10.71 11.11
CA ASP A 220 -14.89 -10.62 10.23
C ASP A 220 -14.64 -9.18 9.79
N GLN A 221 -13.67 -8.49 10.42
CA GLN A 221 -13.35 -7.09 10.08
C GLN A 221 -13.02 -6.90 8.58
N CYS A 222 -12.49 -7.92 7.90
CA CYS A 222 -12.16 -7.81 6.47
C CYS A 222 -13.42 -7.56 5.61
N ALA A 223 -14.61 -7.91 6.11
CA ALA A 223 -15.88 -7.68 5.44
C ALA A 223 -16.44 -6.25 5.61
N GLU A 224 -15.73 -5.35 6.31
CA GLU A 224 -16.20 -3.98 6.53
C GLU A 224 -16.56 -3.28 5.21
N TYR A 225 -15.77 -3.48 4.14
CA TYR A 225 -16.06 -2.84 2.86
C TYR A 225 -17.35 -3.34 2.18
N LEU A 226 -17.85 -4.52 2.56
CA LEU A 226 -19.12 -5.07 2.12
C LEU A 226 -20.26 -4.61 3.04
N CYS A 227 -20.02 -4.62 4.35
CA CYS A 227 -21.05 -4.47 5.36
C CYS A 227 -21.11 -3.08 6.00
N LYS A 228 -20.29 -2.10 5.58
CA LYS A 228 -20.22 -0.76 6.20
C LYS A 228 -21.59 -0.08 6.36
N ALA A 229 -22.45 -0.20 5.35
CA ALA A 229 -23.80 0.37 5.39
C ALA A 229 -24.71 -0.33 6.41
N GLN A 230 -24.49 -1.62 6.68
CA GLN A 230 -25.30 -2.41 7.62
C GLN A 230 -24.76 -2.34 9.05
N TRP A 231 -23.44 -2.29 9.21
CA TRP A 231 -22.76 -2.23 10.51
C TRP A 231 -22.83 -0.84 11.13
N GLY A 232 -22.82 0.21 10.29
CA GLY A 232 -22.55 1.57 10.73
C GLY A 232 -21.13 1.67 11.29
N ASP A 233 -20.93 2.58 12.23
CA ASP A 233 -19.68 2.66 12.98
C ASP A 233 -19.65 1.51 14.01
N ILE A 234 -18.64 0.65 13.88
CA ILE A 234 -18.36 -0.44 14.81
C ILE A 234 -17.05 -0.17 15.51
N ASP A 235 -17.10 -0.17 16.84
CA ASP A 235 -15.92 -0.23 17.69
C ASP A 235 -15.57 -1.67 18.04
N PHE A 236 -14.29 -2.00 17.95
CA PHE A 236 -13.75 -3.31 18.34
C PHE A 236 -13.03 -3.18 19.67
N PRO A 237 -13.67 -3.56 20.80
CA PRO A 237 -13.06 -3.39 22.11
C PRO A 237 -11.80 -4.26 22.29
N PRO A 238 -10.79 -3.75 23.03
CA PRO A 238 -9.69 -4.58 23.46
C PRO A 238 -10.18 -5.65 24.46
N PRO A 239 -9.44 -6.76 24.62
CA PRO A 239 -9.70 -7.73 25.69
C PRO A 239 -9.65 -7.07 27.08
N PHE A 240 -10.44 -7.60 28.02
CA PHE A 240 -10.41 -7.13 29.40
C PHE A 240 -8.99 -7.17 29.99
N GLY A 241 -8.62 -6.10 30.70
CA GLY A 241 -7.28 -5.91 31.27
C GLY A 241 -6.36 -5.03 30.43
N ARG A 242 -6.80 -4.61 29.24
CA ARG A 242 -6.08 -3.62 28.41
C ARG A 242 -6.95 -2.41 28.13
N ASP A 243 -6.33 -1.24 28.18
CA ASP A 243 -6.96 0.02 27.78
C ASP A 243 -6.76 0.23 26.28
N ALA A 244 -7.79 0.73 25.58
CA ALA A 244 -7.65 1.18 24.20
C ALA A 244 -6.88 2.51 24.20
N LEU A 245 -5.74 2.55 23.53
CA LEU A 245 -4.92 3.75 23.43
C LEU A 245 -5.17 4.50 22.11
N PRO A 246 -5.16 5.84 22.10
CA PRO A 246 -5.37 6.62 20.88
C PRO A 246 -4.30 6.32 19.82
N GLU A 247 -3.08 5.98 20.23
CA GLU A 247 -2.01 5.58 19.31
C GLU A 247 -2.30 4.26 18.60
N GLU A 248 -2.94 3.29 19.26
CA GLU A 248 -3.36 2.03 18.62
C GLU A 248 -4.46 2.28 17.60
N ALA A 249 -5.42 3.17 17.91
CA ALA A 249 -6.49 3.57 17.00
C ALA A 249 -5.93 4.28 15.76
N TYR A 250 -4.96 5.19 15.93
CA TYR A 250 -4.31 5.88 14.83
C TYR A 250 -3.60 4.92 13.87
N ILE A 251 -2.85 3.94 14.39
CA ILE A 251 -2.21 2.92 13.55
C ILE A 251 -3.25 2.03 12.85
N ALA A 252 -4.34 1.67 13.55
CA ALA A 252 -5.42 0.90 12.96
C ALA A 252 -6.12 1.63 11.80
N GLU A 253 -6.26 2.95 11.90
CA GLU A 253 -6.79 3.79 10.81
C GLU A 253 -5.83 3.84 9.60
N LEU A 254 -4.52 3.99 9.84
CA LEU A 254 -3.51 3.94 8.78
C LEU A 254 -3.50 2.60 8.03
N ASP A 255 -3.68 1.49 8.76
CA ASP A 255 -3.82 0.14 8.20
C ASP A 255 -5.09 -0.01 7.35
N ALA A 256 -6.25 0.41 7.86
CA ALA A 256 -7.52 0.30 7.15
C ALA A 256 -7.56 1.09 5.84
N ASN A 257 -6.81 2.19 5.77
CA ASN A 257 -6.70 3.05 4.59
C ASN A 257 -5.59 2.65 3.62
N SER A 258 -4.96 1.49 3.81
CA SER A 258 -3.87 0.99 2.95
C SER A 258 -4.01 -0.47 2.56
N GLY A 259 -3.30 -0.87 1.50
CA GLY A 259 -3.04 -2.28 1.20
C GLY A 259 -1.80 -2.84 1.91
N ALA A 260 -1.02 -1.98 2.58
CA ALA A 260 0.05 -2.40 3.49
C ALA A 260 -0.54 -2.82 4.84
N SER A 261 0.18 -3.64 5.61
CA SER A 261 -0.23 -3.97 6.97
C SER A 261 0.57 -3.16 7.99
N LEU A 262 -0.14 -2.53 8.93
CA LEU A 262 0.40 -1.77 10.04
C LEU A 262 -0.33 -2.21 11.32
N LYS A 263 0.40 -2.79 12.28
CA LYS A 263 -0.17 -3.27 13.54
C LYS A 263 0.61 -2.69 14.71
N LEU A 264 -0.11 -2.23 15.72
CA LEU A 264 0.49 -1.83 16.98
C LEU A 264 -0.42 -2.26 18.13
N THR A 265 0.20 -2.81 19.16
CA THR A 265 -0.46 -3.31 20.36
C THR A 265 0.45 -3.03 21.54
N ILE A 266 0.01 -2.20 22.47
CA ILE A 266 0.80 -1.83 23.65
C ILE A 266 0.54 -2.86 24.75
N LEU A 267 1.61 -3.48 25.21
CA LEU A 267 1.61 -4.56 26.22
C LEU A 267 1.97 -4.00 27.60
N ASN A 268 3.08 -3.25 27.68
CA ASN A 268 3.55 -2.59 28.89
C ASN A 268 4.12 -1.21 28.54
N LYS A 269 3.35 -0.14 28.75
CA LYS A 269 3.79 1.23 28.44
C LYS A 269 5.09 1.64 29.14
N ALA A 270 5.35 1.12 30.35
CA ALA A 270 6.55 1.39 31.12
C ALA A 270 7.75 0.50 30.72
N GLY A 271 7.53 -0.52 29.89
CA GLY A 271 8.55 -1.46 29.45
C GLY A 271 9.69 -0.77 28.68
N ARG A 272 10.91 -1.27 28.87
CA ARG A 272 12.09 -0.70 28.21
C ARG A 272 12.39 -1.27 26.82
N ILE A 273 11.80 -2.40 26.44
CA ILE A 273 12.09 -3.08 25.17
C ILE A 273 10.99 -2.76 24.16
N TRP A 274 11.32 -1.93 23.16
CA TRP A 274 10.41 -1.54 22.09
C TRP A 274 10.79 -2.22 20.78
N THR A 275 9.78 -2.64 20.03
CA THR A 275 9.96 -3.35 18.75
C THR A 275 9.29 -2.58 17.61
N MET A 276 10.04 -2.43 16.52
CA MET A 276 9.57 -1.90 15.24
C MET A 276 10.01 -2.88 14.15
N VAL A 277 9.38 -4.05 14.13
CA VAL A 277 9.78 -5.20 13.32
C VAL A 277 8.94 -5.29 12.06
N ALA A 278 9.57 -5.60 10.93
CA ALA A 278 8.88 -5.65 9.65
C ALA A 278 8.48 -7.08 9.23
N GLY A 279 7.17 -7.32 9.12
CA GLY A 279 6.56 -8.62 8.79
C GLY A 279 5.94 -9.32 9.99
N GLY A 280 4.67 -9.74 9.88
CA GLY A 280 3.93 -10.44 10.93
C GLY A 280 4.62 -11.69 11.49
N GLY A 281 5.14 -12.57 10.64
CA GLY A 281 5.87 -13.75 11.12
C GLY A 281 7.19 -13.40 11.82
N ALA A 282 7.90 -12.38 11.33
CA ALA A 282 9.14 -11.94 11.95
C ALA A 282 8.86 -11.31 13.32
N SER A 283 7.88 -10.40 13.43
CA SER A 283 7.55 -9.74 14.71
C SER A 283 7.19 -10.75 15.81
N VAL A 284 6.50 -11.84 15.46
CA VAL A 284 6.23 -12.95 16.39
C VAL A 284 7.52 -13.61 16.86
N ILE A 285 8.44 -13.95 15.95
CA ILE A 285 9.72 -14.59 16.32
C ILE A 285 10.60 -13.66 17.17
N TYR A 286 10.62 -12.35 16.89
CA TYR A 286 11.31 -11.39 17.74
C TYR A 286 10.70 -11.35 19.14
N ALA A 287 9.37 -11.36 19.26
CA ALA A 287 8.67 -11.42 20.54
C ALA A 287 8.97 -12.73 21.29
N ASP A 288 8.92 -13.89 20.62
CA ASP A 288 9.33 -15.20 21.15
C ASP A 288 10.75 -15.12 21.74
N THR A 289 11.70 -14.60 20.96
CA THR A 289 13.10 -14.51 21.39
C THR A 289 13.29 -13.58 22.60
N ILE A 290 12.59 -12.44 22.64
CA ILE A 290 12.66 -11.50 23.78
C ILE A 290 12.13 -12.20 25.04
N CYS A 291 11.01 -12.90 24.90
CA CYS A 291 10.36 -13.67 25.96
C CYS A 291 11.25 -14.82 26.47
N ASP A 292 11.83 -15.62 25.57
CA ASP A 292 12.71 -16.74 25.89
C ASP A 292 13.98 -16.30 26.64
N LEU A 293 14.47 -15.08 26.36
CA LEU A 293 15.63 -14.50 27.03
C LEU A 293 15.31 -13.75 28.33
N GLY A 294 14.07 -13.87 28.83
CA GLY A 294 13.61 -13.31 30.09
C GLY A 294 13.13 -11.85 30.02
N GLY A 295 12.89 -11.32 28.83
CA GLY A 295 12.45 -9.93 28.60
C GLY A 295 10.94 -9.73 28.59
N ALA A 296 10.13 -10.75 28.90
CA ALA A 296 8.67 -10.70 28.75
C ALA A 296 8.00 -9.55 29.52
N SER A 297 8.42 -9.28 30.76
CA SER A 297 7.87 -8.19 31.58
C SER A 297 8.28 -6.79 31.08
N GLU A 298 9.37 -6.70 30.33
CA GLU A 298 9.95 -5.46 29.81
C GLU A 298 9.56 -5.19 28.35
N LEU A 299 8.88 -6.13 27.70
CA LEU A 299 8.40 -5.96 26.33
C LEU A 299 7.23 -4.95 26.30
N ALA A 300 7.48 -3.80 25.69
CA ALA A 300 6.55 -2.69 25.75
C ALA A 300 5.40 -2.82 24.75
N ASN A 301 5.68 -3.33 23.56
CA ASN A 301 4.72 -3.45 22.47
C ASN A 301 4.92 -4.72 21.64
N TYR A 302 3.83 -5.19 21.06
CA TYR A 302 3.84 -6.03 19.88
C TYR A 302 3.39 -5.17 18.68
N GLY A 303 4.10 -5.24 17.57
CA GLY A 303 3.73 -4.51 16.38
C GLY A 303 4.49 -4.99 15.15
N GLU A 304 3.91 -4.74 13.98
CA GLU A 304 4.58 -4.98 12.72
C GLU A 304 4.20 -3.96 11.66
N TYR A 305 5.07 -3.85 10.65
CA TYR A 305 4.76 -3.20 9.39
C TYR A 305 5.17 -4.08 8.20
N SER A 306 4.29 -4.28 7.24
CA SER A 306 4.54 -5.12 6.06
C SER A 306 3.63 -4.76 4.88
N GLY A 307 3.65 -5.54 3.79
CA GLY A 307 2.87 -5.21 2.58
C GLY A 307 3.44 -4.03 1.79
N ALA A 308 4.73 -3.71 1.96
CA ALA A 308 5.43 -2.60 1.30
C ALA A 308 4.81 -1.22 1.56
N PRO A 309 4.78 -0.75 2.83
CA PRO A 309 4.31 0.59 3.14
C PRO A 309 5.20 1.65 2.49
N SER A 310 4.60 2.81 2.22
CA SER A 310 5.33 3.97 1.73
C SER A 310 6.29 4.55 2.79
N GLU A 311 7.20 5.42 2.33
CA GLU A 311 8.06 6.21 3.23
C GLU A 311 7.23 6.98 4.26
N GLN A 312 6.14 7.62 3.83
CA GLN A 312 5.25 8.40 4.72
C GLN A 312 4.59 7.52 5.78
N GLN A 313 4.01 6.39 5.39
CA GLN A 313 3.37 5.49 6.34
C GLN A 313 4.36 4.92 7.34
N THR A 314 5.56 4.58 6.88
CA THR A 314 6.62 4.09 7.78
C THR A 314 7.07 5.18 8.74
N TYR A 315 7.13 6.44 8.28
CA TYR A 315 7.41 7.59 9.14
C TYR A 315 6.32 7.78 10.21
N GLU A 316 5.03 7.78 9.86
CA GLU A 316 3.96 7.94 10.84
C GLU A 316 3.98 6.82 11.87
N TYR A 317 4.16 5.57 11.42
CA TYR A 317 4.31 4.41 12.31
C TYR A 317 5.50 4.54 13.26
N ALA A 318 6.67 4.91 12.74
CA ALA A 318 7.88 5.11 13.53
C ALA A 318 7.72 6.26 14.54
N LYS A 319 7.14 7.39 14.09
CA LYS A 319 6.83 8.55 14.93
C LYS A 319 5.94 8.17 16.10
N THR A 320 4.88 7.37 15.89
CA THR A 320 4.01 6.90 16.96
C THR A 320 4.76 6.08 18.00
N ILE A 321 5.60 5.12 17.57
CA ILE A 321 6.42 4.31 18.49
C ILE A 321 7.40 5.19 19.28
N LEU A 322 8.09 6.12 18.60
CA LEU A 322 9.05 7.03 19.23
C LEU A 322 8.36 7.94 20.26
N SER A 323 7.19 8.47 19.94
CA SER A 323 6.37 9.26 20.86
C SER A 323 6.05 8.46 22.13
N LEU A 324 5.55 7.23 21.98
CA LEU A 324 5.21 6.36 23.11
C LEU A 324 6.43 6.01 23.97
N MET A 325 7.54 5.59 23.36
CA MET A 325 8.71 5.15 24.10
C MET A 325 9.44 6.29 24.81
N THR A 326 9.25 7.54 24.37
CA THR A 326 9.89 8.71 24.99
C THR A 326 9.04 9.38 26.08
N ALA A 327 7.86 8.85 26.40
CA ALA A 327 6.94 9.43 27.38
C ALA A 327 7.48 9.40 28.83
N GLU A 328 8.15 8.31 29.24
CA GLU A 328 8.62 8.10 30.62
C GLU A 328 10.05 7.53 30.65
N LYS A 329 10.86 7.92 31.64
CA LYS A 329 12.25 7.44 31.80
C LYS A 329 12.31 6.06 32.44
N HIS A 330 13.23 5.23 31.94
CA HIS A 330 13.57 3.95 32.54
C HIS A 330 15.00 4.01 33.14
N PRO A 331 15.25 3.50 34.36
CA PRO A 331 16.58 3.57 35.01
C PRO A 331 17.72 3.03 34.14
N ASP A 332 17.49 1.89 33.48
CA ASP A 332 18.48 1.21 32.62
C ASP A 332 18.47 1.68 31.16
N GLY A 333 17.84 2.82 30.88
CA GLY A 333 17.55 3.26 29.52
C GLY A 333 16.60 2.31 28.79
N LYS A 334 16.38 2.56 27.50
CA LYS A 334 15.46 1.80 26.64
C LYS A 334 16.16 1.21 25.43
N ILE A 335 15.54 0.19 24.85
CA ILE A 335 16.02 -0.52 23.67
C ILE A 335 14.98 -0.36 22.57
N LEU A 336 15.41 -0.02 21.36
CA LEU A 336 14.59 -0.07 20.15
C LEU A 336 15.14 -1.11 19.16
N LEU A 337 14.36 -2.14 18.90
CA LEU A 337 14.66 -3.21 17.96
C LEU A 337 13.99 -2.94 16.61
N ILE A 338 14.76 -2.47 15.64
CA ILE A 338 14.32 -2.24 14.25
C ILE A 338 14.71 -3.47 13.41
N GLY A 339 13.89 -4.51 13.50
CA GLY A 339 14.22 -5.85 13.00
C GLY A 339 13.41 -6.30 11.79
N GLY A 340 13.70 -7.53 11.35
CA GLY A 340 12.84 -8.32 10.48
C GLY A 340 13.60 -9.32 9.60
N GLY A 341 12.85 -10.23 8.98
CA GLY A 341 13.39 -11.19 8.00
C GLY A 341 13.85 -10.52 6.69
N ILE A 342 14.38 -11.30 5.76
CA ILE A 342 14.70 -10.82 4.40
C ILE A 342 13.39 -10.53 3.64
N ALA A 343 13.14 -9.27 3.29
CA ALA A 343 11.93 -8.89 2.57
C ALA A 343 11.90 -9.42 1.13
N ASN A 344 10.71 -9.72 0.62
CA ASN A 344 10.50 -10.12 -0.78
C ASN A 344 10.32 -8.89 -1.69
N PHE A 345 9.43 -7.95 -1.33
CA PHE A 345 9.08 -6.81 -2.18
C PHE A 345 9.09 -5.45 -1.47
N THR A 346 9.10 -5.43 -0.13
CA THR A 346 9.22 -4.18 0.62
C THR A 346 10.57 -3.53 0.34
N ASN A 347 10.56 -2.30 -0.17
CA ASN A 347 11.76 -1.52 -0.44
C ASN A 347 12.34 -1.00 0.89
N VAL A 348 13.43 -1.64 1.34
CA VAL A 348 14.06 -1.35 2.64
C VAL A 348 14.60 0.07 2.69
N ALA A 349 15.15 0.59 1.58
CA ALA A 349 15.63 1.97 1.51
C ALA A 349 14.50 2.98 1.72
N ALA A 350 13.34 2.79 1.09
CA ALA A 350 12.19 3.68 1.24
C ALA A 350 11.62 3.64 2.68
N THR A 351 11.45 2.45 3.25
CA THR A 351 10.95 2.33 4.64
C THR A 351 11.95 2.94 5.63
N PHE A 352 13.25 2.73 5.43
CA PHE A 352 14.27 3.26 6.34
C PHE A 352 14.43 4.77 6.21
N LYS A 353 14.19 5.38 5.04
CA LYS A 353 14.11 6.85 4.93
C LYS A 353 13.02 7.44 5.83
N GLY A 354 11.84 6.79 5.89
CA GLY A 354 10.76 7.20 6.79
C GLY A 354 11.16 7.08 8.27
N ILE A 355 11.80 5.96 8.66
CA ILE A 355 12.31 5.75 10.02
C ILE A 355 13.39 6.79 10.38
N VAL A 356 14.37 7.01 9.49
CA VAL A 356 15.43 8.01 9.67
C VAL A 356 14.85 9.40 9.88
N ARG A 357 13.80 9.76 9.13
CA ARG A 357 13.11 11.04 9.29
C ARG A 357 12.49 11.18 10.68
N ALA A 358 11.80 10.15 11.17
CA ALA A 358 11.21 10.16 12.51
C ALA A 358 12.28 10.19 13.62
N LEU A 359 13.37 9.43 13.46
CA LEU A 359 14.49 9.44 14.41
C LEU A 359 15.16 10.82 14.52
N ARG A 360 15.27 11.57 13.41
CA ARG A 360 15.78 12.95 13.42
C ARG A 360 14.84 13.91 14.15
N GLU A 361 13.53 13.79 13.94
CA GLU A 361 12.53 14.61 14.64
C GLU A 361 12.56 14.37 16.16
N TYR A 362 12.75 13.13 16.60
CA TYR A 362 12.77 12.75 18.02
C TYR A 362 14.17 12.70 18.65
N GLN A 363 15.20 13.18 17.95
CA GLN A 363 16.62 13.04 18.36
C GLN A 363 16.85 13.41 19.83
N GLN A 364 16.41 14.61 20.24
CA GLN A 364 16.65 15.12 21.59
C GLN A 364 16.00 14.24 22.66
N LEU A 365 14.75 13.81 22.43
CA LEU A 365 14.02 12.96 23.35
C LEU A 365 14.65 11.56 23.46
N ILE A 366 15.12 11.00 22.35
CA ILE A 366 15.79 9.69 22.32
C ILE A 366 17.08 9.72 23.16
N ILE A 367 17.87 10.79 23.06
CA ILE A 367 19.09 10.99 23.86
C ILE A 367 18.76 11.09 25.35
N GLU A 368 17.76 11.90 25.71
CA GLU A 368 17.35 12.10 27.11
C GLU A 368 16.84 10.82 27.79
N GLN A 369 16.28 9.91 26.98
CA GLN A 369 15.74 8.62 27.40
C GLN A 369 16.78 7.48 27.36
N LYS A 370 18.04 7.78 26.98
CA LYS A 370 19.14 6.82 26.85
C LYS A 370 18.75 5.60 25.99
N VAL A 371 18.10 5.84 24.86
CA VAL A 371 17.69 4.77 23.96
C VAL A 371 18.92 4.21 23.23
N THR A 372 19.00 2.88 23.11
CA THR A 372 19.97 2.17 22.24
C THR A 372 19.21 1.48 21.12
N ILE A 373 19.66 1.64 19.88
CA ILE A 373 18.95 1.14 18.69
C ILE A 373 19.73 -0.02 18.07
N TYR A 374 19.03 -1.11 17.77
CA TYR A 374 19.58 -2.27 17.06
C TYR A 374 18.79 -2.52 15.78
N VAL A 375 19.49 -2.67 14.66
CA VAL A 375 18.91 -2.76 13.33
C VAL A 375 19.38 -4.05 12.66
N ARG A 376 18.45 -4.91 12.23
CA ARG A 376 18.76 -6.06 11.34
C ARG A 376 17.71 -6.12 10.25
N ARG A 377 18.12 -5.94 9.00
CA ARG A 377 17.20 -6.03 7.87
C ARG A 377 17.90 -6.39 6.56
N ALA A 378 17.14 -7.01 5.66
CA ALA A 378 17.55 -7.36 4.31
C ALA A 378 16.33 -7.36 3.36
N GLY A 379 16.58 -7.46 2.06
CA GLY A 379 15.57 -7.42 0.99
C GLY A 379 15.83 -6.30 -0.03
N PRO A 380 14.86 -5.93 -0.87
CA PRO A 380 15.06 -4.95 -1.93
C PRO A 380 15.69 -3.64 -1.43
N ASN A 381 16.84 -3.27 -2.01
CA ASN A 381 17.62 -2.07 -1.71
C ASN A 381 18.09 -1.94 -0.25
N TYR A 382 18.28 -3.05 0.47
CA TYR A 382 18.68 -3.01 1.87
C TYR A 382 20.05 -2.36 2.11
N GLN A 383 20.98 -2.47 1.15
CA GLN A 383 22.32 -1.90 1.28
C GLN A 383 22.26 -0.38 1.51
N GLU A 384 21.40 0.31 0.76
CA GLU A 384 21.17 1.74 0.91
C GLU A 384 20.45 2.07 2.23
N GLY A 385 19.42 1.30 2.59
CA GLY A 385 18.74 1.42 3.89
C GLY A 385 19.70 1.29 5.08
N LEU A 386 20.56 0.27 5.09
CA LEU A 386 21.55 0.08 6.15
C LEU A 386 22.61 1.18 6.14
N ARG A 387 23.03 1.66 4.96
CA ARG A 387 23.99 2.78 4.84
C ARG A 387 23.44 4.03 5.53
N ILE A 388 22.21 4.45 5.21
CA ILE A 388 21.61 5.65 5.81
C ILE A 388 21.41 5.52 7.33
N MET A 389 21.11 4.32 7.84
CA MET A 389 21.01 4.08 9.29
C MET A 389 22.37 4.15 9.99
N ARG A 390 23.45 3.66 9.37
CA ARG A 390 24.82 3.78 9.91
C ARG A 390 25.27 5.24 9.96
N GLU A 391 25.04 5.98 8.88
CA GLU A 391 25.35 7.41 8.82
C GLU A 391 24.55 8.22 9.84
N LEU A 392 23.28 7.86 10.03
CA LEU A 392 22.46 8.46 11.07
C LEU A 392 23.09 8.28 12.45
N GLY A 393 23.58 7.09 12.80
CA GLY A 393 24.23 6.85 14.10
C GLY A 393 25.38 7.81 14.40
N ASN A 394 26.18 8.17 13.39
CA ASN A 394 27.29 9.12 13.52
C ASN A 394 26.83 10.57 13.76
N THR A 395 25.64 10.92 13.29
CA THR A 395 25.10 12.30 13.36
C THR A 395 24.09 12.51 14.47
N LEU A 396 23.37 11.46 14.87
CA LEU A 396 22.28 11.51 15.83
C LEU A 396 22.77 11.59 17.28
N GLY A 397 24.01 11.14 17.55
CA GLY A 397 24.54 11.07 18.93
C GLY A 397 23.92 9.95 19.77
N VAL A 398 23.26 8.98 19.12
CA VAL A 398 22.58 7.83 19.74
C VAL A 398 23.32 6.56 19.30
N PRO A 399 23.56 5.57 20.19
CA PRO A 399 24.15 4.31 19.79
C PRO A 399 23.20 3.52 18.85
N ILE A 400 23.63 3.32 17.59
CA ILE A 400 22.90 2.55 16.58
C ILE A 400 23.79 1.42 16.06
N HIS A 401 23.37 0.17 16.26
CA HIS A 401 24.08 -1.03 15.79
C HIS A 401 23.35 -1.61 14.57
N VAL A 402 24.03 -1.69 13.41
CA VAL A 402 23.39 -1.99 12.12
C VAL A 402 23.96 -3.23 11.44
N PHE A 403 23.10 -4.23 11.22
CA PHE A 403 23.42 -5.56 10.70
C PHE A 403 22.62 -5.91 9.44
N GLY A 404 23.22 -6.69 8.54
CA GLY A 404 22.60 -7.18 7.30
C GLY A 404 22.22 -8.66 7.35
N PRO A 405 22.00 -9.29 6.17
CA PRO A 405 21.58 -10.69 6.05
C PRO A 405 22.62 -11.71 6.54
N GLU A 406 23.89 -11.31 6.63
CA GLU A 406 24.97 -12.13 7.20
C GLU A 406 24.78 -12.41 8.69
N THR A 407 23.98 -11.59 9.37
CA THR A 407 23.63 -11.76 10.78
C THR A 407 22.28 -12.48 10.90
N HIS A 408 22.23 -13.52 11.73
CA HIS A 408 21.00 -14.24 12.04
C HIS A 408 19.90 -13.28 12.52
N MET A 409 18.65 -13.49 12.09
CA MET A 409 17.55 -12.54 12.27
C MET A 409 17.41 -12.01 13.70
N THR A 410 17.34 -12.92 14.65
CA THR A 410 17.10 -12.69 16.08
C THR A 410 18.35 -12.38 16.90
N ALA A 411 19.55 -12.45 16.30
CA ALA A 411 20.81 -12.25 17.04
C ALA A 411 20.90 -10.88 17.73
N ILE A 412 20.27 -9.86 17.13
CA ILE A 412 20.22 -8.52 17.71
C ILE A 412 19.42 -8.44 19.02
N VAL A 413 18.50 -9.39 19.26
CA VAL A 413 17.78 -9.49 20.54
C VAL A 413 18.74 -9.89 21.64
N SER A 414 19.52 -10.96 21.41
CA SER A 414 20.53 -11.42 22.38
C SER A 414 21.60 -10.36 22.64
N MET A 415 22.01 -9.61 21.61
CA MET A 415 22.94 -8.49 21.75
C MET A 415 22.34 -7.38 22.62
N ALA A 416 21.11 -6.97 22.32
CA ALA A 416 20.44 -5.89 23.06
C ALA A 416 20.19 -6.22 24.53
N LEU A 417 19.95 -7.50 24.85
CA LEU A 417 19.76 -7.99 26.22
C LEU A 417 21.07 -8.38 26.93
N GLY A 418 22.23 -8.13 26.32
CA GLY A 418 23.54 -8.43 26.91
C GLY A 418 23.83 -9.92 27.09
N LYS A 419 23.18 -10.79 26.31
CA LYS A 419 23.39 -12.25 26.31
C LYS A 419 24.44 -12.70 25.30
N ARG A 420 24.78 -11.83 24.33
CA ARG A 420 25.79 -12.04 23.30
C ARG A 420 26.54 -10.74 23.05
N ASP A 421 27.85 -10.82 22.84
CA ASP A 421 28.66 -9.65 22.49
C ASP A 421 28.31 -9.10 21.11
N ILE A 422 28.43 -7.78 20.98
CA ILE A 422 28.30 -7.09 19.69
C ILE A 422 29.59 -7.33 18.91
N PRO A 423 29.55 -7.93 17.71
CA PRO A 423 30.76 -8.21 16.95
C PRO A 423 31.49 -6.91 16.58
N THR A 424 32.79 -6.84 16.88
CA THR A 424 33.64 -5.65 16.73
C THR A 424 33.96 -5.30 15.27
N ILE A 425 33.75 -6.23 14.33
CA ILE A 425 33.91 -6.03 12.89
C ILE A 425 32.80 -6.81 12.19
N PRO A 426 31.79 -6.16 11.56
CA PRO A 426 30.96 -6.87 10.60
C PRO A 426 31.88 -7.27 9.44
N LYS A 427 32.15 -8.56 9.25
CA LYS A 427 32.92 -9.04 8.09
C LYS A 427 32.25 -8.48 6.83
N PRO A 428 32.86 -7.53 6.10
CA PRO A 428 32.36 -7.17 4.79
C PRO A 428 32.83 -8.28 3.85
N GLU A 429 32.07 -9.37 3.77
CA GLU A 429 32.24 -10.28 2.64
C GLU A 429 31.64 -9.65 1.39
N GLY A 430 32.25 -9.94 0.24
CA GLY A 430 32.07 -9.23 -1.03
C GLY A 430 30.60 -8.99 -1.35
N THR A 431 30.26 -7.74 -1.64
CA THR A 431 28.93 -7.39 -2.14
C THR A 431 28.63 -8.22 -3.39
N THR A 432 27.36 -8.60 -3.59
CA THR A 432 26.87 -9.24 -4.82
C THR A 432 27.23 -8.45 -6.10
N ALA A 433 27.66 -7.18 -5.97
CA ALA A 433 28.30 -6.44 -7.03
C ALA A 433 29.50 -7.20 -7.64
N ASN A 434 30.27 -7.98 -6.87
CA ASN A 434 31.37 -8.80 -7.40
C ASN A 434 30.90 -9.98 -8.27
N PHE A 435 29.64 -10.41 -8.12
CA PHE A 435 29.04 -11.45 -8.97
C PHE A 435 28.40 -10.86 -10.24
N LEU A 436 27.92 -9.61 -10.16
CA LEU A 436 27.30 -8.88 -11.27
C LEU A 436 28.32 -8.09 -12.12
N LEU A 437 29.54 -7.91 -11.61
CA LEU A 437 30.66 -7.32 -12.33
C LEU A 437 31.51 -8.48 -12.91
N PRO A 438 31.81 -8.50 -14.22
CA PRO A 438 32.75 -9.47 -14.75
C PRO A 438 34.11 -9.28 -14.07
N SER A 439 34.59 -10.32 -13.40
CA SER A 439 35.91 -10.33 -12.76
C SER A 439 36.96 -10.12 -13.84
N TYR A 440 37.61 -8.95 -13.84
CA TYR A 440 38.81 -8.70 -14.65
C TYR A 440 39.97 -9.50 -14.04
N SER A 441 39.99 -10.81 -14.29
CA SER A 441 41.15 -11.64 -14.02
C SER A 441 42.09 -11.55 -15.22
N SER A 442 43.23 -10.93 -14.97
CA SER A 442 44.40 -10.93 -15.83
C SER A 442 44.95 -12.37 -15.93
N GLN A 443 44.49 -13.13 -16.91
CA GLN A 443 45.20 -14.34 -17.37
C GLN A 443 45.35 -14.33 -18.88
N GLY A 444 46.57 -14.67 -19.29
CA GLY A 444 47.12 -14.46 -20.62
C GLY A 444 46.44 -15.25 -21.73
N SER A 445 46.72 -14.75 -22.92
CA SER A 445 46.47 -15.30 -24.24
C SER A 445 46.52 -16.84 -24.34
N ALA A 446 45.39 -17.45 -24.70
CA ALA A 446 45.35 -18.62 -25.56
C ALA A 446 43.98 -18.71 -26.26
N SER A 447 43.96 -18.44 -27.56
CA SER A 447 42.80 -18.59 -28.43
C SER A 447 42.54 -20.08 -28.73
N PRO A 448 41.30 -20.61 -28.66
CA PRO A 448 40.99 -21.89 -29.26
C PRO A 448 40.44 -21.69 -30.68
N THR A 449 41.17 -22.27 -31.62
CA THR A 449 40.85 -22.46 -33.03
C THR A 449 39.57 -23.26 -33.25
N THR A 450 38.82 -22.81 -34.25
CA THR A 450 37.65 -23.45 -34.84
C THR A 450 38.01 -24.80 -35.50
N SER A 451 37.17 -25.81 -35.30
CA SER A 451 37.04 -26.89 -36.30
C SER A 451 35.59 -27.35 -36.41
N ARG A 452 35.00 -27.03 -37.57
CA ARG A 452 33.81 -27.66 -38.12
C ARG A 452 34.19 -29.07 -38.60
N ARG A 453 33.40 -30.08 -38.26
CA ARG A 453 33.11 -31.23 -39.14
C ARG A 453 31.68 -31.71 -38.87
N GLY A 454 30.91 -31.79 -39.95
CA GLY A 454 29.58 -32.37 -39.96
C GLY A 454 29.59 -33.77 -40.58
N SER A 455 28.59 -34.54 -40.19
CA SER A 455 27.98 -35.70 -40.84
C SER A 455 26.89 -36.17 -39.85
N GLY A 456 25.59 -36.20 -40.12
CA GLY A 456 24.93 -36.53 -41.38
C GLY A 456 24.61 -38.02 -41.37
N GLU A 457 23.50 -38.42 -40.74
CA GLU A 457 22.77 -39.63 -41.12
C GLU A 457 21.32 -39.61 -40.62
N ALA A 458 20.43 -39.97 -41.54
CA ALA A 458 18.99 -39.98 -41.41
C ALA A 458 18.48 -41.41 -41.17
N GLY A 459 17.47 -41.57 -40.32
CA GLY A 459 16.72 -42.80 -40.14
C GLY A 459 15.22 -42.50 -39.99
N ARG A 460 14.42 -43.08 -40.88
CA ARG A 460 13.00 -42.80 -41.12
C ARG A 460 12.05 -43.58 -40.18
N THR A 461 10.95 -42.92 -39.82
CA THR A 461 9.54 -43.36 -39.68
C THR A 461 9.18 -44.71 -39.02
N SER A 462 8.25 -44.65 -38.06
CA SER A 462 6.98 -45.38 -38.17
C SER A 462 5.89 -44.77 -37.28
N SER A 463 4.78 -44.40 -37.87
CA SER A 463 3.52 -43.99 -37.25
C SER A 463 2.57 -45.20 -37.09
N ALA A 464 1.63 -45.04 -36.13
CA ALA A 464 0.34 -45.71 -35.95
C ALA A 464 0.27 -47.00 -35.09
N ASN A 465 -0.41 -46.88 -33.94
CA ASN A 465 -1.70 -47.53 -33.57
C ASN A 465 -1.97 -47.28 -32.07
N LEU A 466 -3.00 -46.49 -31.72
CA LEU A 466 -4.42 -46.85 -31.54
C LEU A 466 -4.75 -47.36 -30.12
N LEU A 467 -5.38 -46.48 -29.34
CA LEU A 467 -6.58 -46.70 -28.53
C LEU A 467 -6.86 -48.13 -28.01
N GLN A 468 -6.69 -48.35 -26.70
CA GLN A 468 -7.70 -48.99 -25.83
C GLN A 468 -7.21 -49.08 -24.37
N HIS A 469 -7.87 -48.39 -23.44
CA HIS A 469 -8.57 -49.00 -22.30
C HIS A 469 -9.17 -47.89 -21.41
N LEU A 470 -10.50 -47.87 -21.38
CA LEU A 470 -11.34 -47.10 -20.47
C LEU A 470 -11.87 -48.05 -19.39
N GLN A 471 -12.08 -47.49 -18.19
CA GLN A 471 -12.86 -47.96 -17.04
C GLN A 471 -12.16 -48.83 -15.98
N SER A 472 -11.86 -48.18 -14.84
CA SER A 472 -12.36 -48.61 -13.51
C SER A 472 -12.32 -47.43 -12.54
N SER A 473 -13.40 -47.29 -11.77
CA SER A 473 -13.76 -46.17 -10.90
C SER A 473 -13.23 -46.33 -9.47
N GLU A 474 -12.35 -45.41 -9.04
CA GLU A 474 -12.14 -44.93 -7.65
C GLU A 474 -11.56 -43.50 -7.71
N PRO A 475 -11.78 -42.61 -6.72
CA PRO A 475 -11.24 -41.25 -6.76
C PRO A 475 -9.74 -41.28 -6.43
N SER A 476 -8.92 -41.54 -7.45
CA SER A 476 -7.46 -41.43 -7.36
C SER A 476 -7.06 -39.95 -7.32
N THR A 477 -6.54 -39.46 -6.19
CA THR A 477 -5.88 -38.15 -6.12
C THR A 477 -4.57 -38.25 -6.92
N PRO A 478 -4.42 -37.61 -8.09
CA PRO A 478 -3.17 -37.69 -8.81
C PRO A 478 -2.14 -36.82 -8.09
N SER A 479 -1.00 -37.42 -7.74
CA SER A 479 0.23 -36.75 -7.35
C SER A 479 0.64 -35.75 -8.44
N GLN A 480 0.28 -34.46 -8.31
CA GLN A 480 0.55 -33.46 -9.34
C GLN A 480 1.63 -32.47 -8.91
N THR A 481 2.74 -32.51 -9.65
CA THR A 481 3.74 -31.45 -9.66
C THR A 481 3.09 -30.13 -10.08
N LEU A 482 3.15 -29.10 -9.23
CA LEU A 482 2.53 -27.80 -9.54
C LEU A 482 3.30 -27.02 -10.60
N PHE A 483 4.64 -27.05 -10.51
CA PHE A 483 5.50 -26.21 -11.35
C PHE A 483 6.63 -27.02 -11.98
N THR A 484 6.88 -26.69 -13.25
CA THR A 484 7.95 -27.24 -14.09
C THR A 484 8.69 -26.10 -14.78
N ALA A 485 9.84 -26.39 -15.40
CA ALA A 485 10.57 -25.41 -16.20
C ALA A 485 9.82 -24.96 -17.47
N SER A 486 8.73 -25.65 -17.84
CA SER A 486 7.84 -25.27 -18.95
C SER A 486 6.57 -24.55 -18.50
N THR A 487 6.29 -24.45 -17.20
CA THR A 487 5.07 -23.80 -16.68
C THR A 487 4.96 -22.36 -17.16
N LYS A 488 3.74 -21.97 -17.53
CA LYS A 488 3.41 -20.65 -18.09
C LYS A 488 2.31 -19.99 -17.28
N CYS A 489 2.45 -18.69 -17.07
CA CYS A 489 1.53 -17.94 -16.24
C CYS A 489 0.98 -16.69 -16.93
N ILE A 490 -0.25 -16.37 -16.55
CA ILE A 490 -0.89 -15.07 -16.77
C ILE A 490 -0.84 -14.29 -15.46
N ILE A 491 -0.53 -13.00 -15.55
CA ILE A 491 -0.55 -12.09 -14.40
C ILE A 491 -1.82 -11.25 -14.44
N TRP A 492 -2.63 -11.29 -13.39
CA TRP A 492 -3.71 -10.33 -13.21
C TRP A 492 -3.17 -9.11 -12.48
N GLY A 493 -3.22 -7.94 -13.12
CA GLY A 493 -2.74 -6.65 -12.59
C GLY A 493 -1.50 -6.10 -13.32
N MET A 494 -1.31 -4.78 -13.24
CA MET A 494 -0.17 -4.07 -13.85
C MET A 494 1.09 -4.11 -12.98
N GLN A 495 1.71 -5.29 -12.86
CA GLN A 495 2.85 -5.53 -11.95
C GLN A 495 4.19 -5.69 -12.68
N GLN A 496 4.67 -4.60 -13.29
CA GLN A 496 5.90 -4.62 -14.11
C GLN A 496 7.12 -5.12 -13.34
N ARG A 497 7.33 -4.69 -12.09
CA ARG A 497 8.49 -5.13 -11.28
C ARG A 497 8.44 -6.61 -10.93
N ALA A 498 7.26 -7.13 -10.59
CA ALA A 498 7.10 -8.54 -10.28
C ALA A 498 7.34 -9.41 -11.53
N VAL A 499 6.78 -9.00 -12.67
CA VAL A 499 7.01 -9.67 -13.96
C VAL A 499 8.49 -9.66 -14.32
N GLN A 500 9.16 -8.49 -14.27
CA GLN A 500 10.60 -8.42 -14.55
C GLN A 500 11.41 -9.33 -13.62
N GLY A 501 11.12 -9.32 -12.31
CA GLY A 501 11.80 -10.17 -11.34
C GLY A 501 11.53 -11.67 -11.51
N MET A 502 10.42 -12.07 -12.15
CA MET A 502 10.18 -13.45 -12.57
C MET A 502 11.00 -13.79 -13.82
N LEU A 503 11.05 -12.90 -14.82
CA LEU A 503 11.85 -13.10 -16.03
C LEU A 503 13.35 -13.16 -15.75
N ASP A 504 13.85 -12.34 -14.82
CA ASP A 504 15.24 -12.39 -14.39
C ASP A 504 15.55 -13.73 -13.70
N PHE A 505 14.65 -14.20 -12.85
CA PHE A 505 14.73 -15.53 -12.22
C PHE A 505 14.75 -16.64 -13.27
N ASP A 506 13.84 -16.60 -14.24
CA ASP A 506 13.75 -17.57 -15.32
C ASP A 506 15.06 -17.63 -16.14
N TYR A 507 15.63 -16.45 -16.43
CA TYR A 507 16.87 -16.34 -17.18
C TYR A 507 18.06 -16.93 -16.41
N VAL A 508 18.22 -16.62 -15.11
CA VAL A 508 19.30 -17.21 -14.29
C VAL A 508 19.09 -18.69 -13.98
N CYS A 509 17.84 -19.16 -14.04
CA CYS A 509 17.50 -20.58 -14.02
C CYS A 509 17.80 -21.30 -15.34
N SER A 510 18.31 -20.58 -16.36
CA SER A 510 18.54 -21.11 -17.71
C SER A 510 17.29 -21.69 -18.37
N ARG A 511 16.10 -21.13 -18.07
CA ARG A 511 14.87 -21.50 -18.79
C ARG A 511 15.00 -21.13 -20.27
N LYS A 512 14.33 -21.90 -21.13
CA LYS A 512 14.29 -21.63 -22.57
C LYS A 512 13.36 -20.47 -22.91
N GLU A 513 12.31 -20.29 -22.11
CA GLU A 513 11.28 -19.29 -22.35
C GLU A 513 10.85 -18.62 -21.03
N PRO A 514 10.41 -17.35 -21.11
CA PRO A 514 9.68 -16.66 -20.05
C PRO A 514 8.58 -17.52 -19.44
N SER A 515 8.43 -17.45 -18.11
CA SER A 515 7.26 -18.00 -17.43
C SER A 515 6.02 -17.16 -17.69
N VAL A 516 6.15 -15.83 -17.84
CA VAL A 516 5.02 -14.93 -18.06
C VAL A 516 4.70 -14.79 -19.56
N GLU A 517 3.48 -15.18 -19.95
CA GLU A 517 3.04 -15.08 -21.36
C GLU A 517 2.14 -13.87 -21.62
N ALA A 518 1.40 -13.44 -20.60
CA ALA A 518 0.50 -12.29 -20.70
C ALA A 518 0.19 -11.64 -19.37
N MET A 519 -0.34 -10.43 -19.46
CA MET A 519 -0.94 -9.73 -18.33
C MET A 519 -2.41 -9.38 -18.65
N VAL A 520 -3.24 -9.31 -17.61
CA VAL A 520 -4.63 -8.81 -17.69
C VAL A 520 -4.74 -7.56 -16.83
N TYR A 521 -5.14 -6.44 -17.42
CA TYR A 521 -5.35 -5.18 -16.71
C TYR A 521 -6.59 -4.44 -17.26
N PRO A 522 -7.72 -4.44 -16.51
CA PRO A 522 -9.02 -4.05 -17.05
C PRO A 522 -9.18 -2.54 -17.34
N PHE A 523 -8.27 -1.70 -16.83
CA PHE A 523 -8.35 -0.25 -16.94
C PHE A 523 -7.70 0.32 -18.21
N THR A 524 -6.95 -0.47 -18.96
CA THR A 524 -6.31 -0.06 -20.22
C THR A 524 -6.78 -0.92 -21.38
N GLY A 525 -6.78 -0.36 -22.59
CA GLY A 525 -6.94 -1.17 -23.80
C GLY A 525 -5.76 -2.13 -24.02
N ASP A 526 -5.93 -3.08 -24.93
CA ASP A 526 -4.89 -4.04 -25.30
C ASP A 526 -3.63 -3.33 -25.80
N HIS A 527 -2.48 -3.69 -25.24
CA HIS A 527 -1.18 -3.15 -25.63
C HIS A 527 -0.06 -4.16 -25.36
N LYS A 528 1.19 -3.77 -25.59
CA LYS A 528 2.37 -4.58 -25.27
C LYS A 528 3.25 -3.82 -24.30
N GLN A 529 3.72 -4.51 -23.27
CA GLN A 529 4.63 -3.98 -22.27
C GLN A 529 6.05 -4.48 -22.56
N LYS A 530 7.03 -3.57 -22.48
CA LYS A 530 8.45 -3.90 -22.62
C LYS A 530 9.00 -4.50 -21.34
N PHE A 531 9.81 -5.56 -21.50
CA PHE A 531 10.55 -6.26 -20.44
C PHE A 531 11.92 -6.69 -20.94
N TYR A 532 12.79 -7.16 -20.05
CA TYR A 532 14.09 -7.75 -20.38
C TYR A 532 14.08 -9.27 -20.22
N TRP A 533 14.72 -9.94 -21.18
CA TRP A 533 15.14 -11.34 -21.09
C TRP A 533 16.67 -11.37 -21.12
N GLY A 534 17.28 -11.39 -19.93
CA GLY A 534 18.70 -11.11 -19.76
C GLY A 534 19.01 -9.65 -20.14
N HIS A 535 19.62 -9.44 -21.31
CA HIS A 535 19.94 -8.11 -21.84
C HIS A 535 19.06 -7.69 -23.02
N LYS A 536 18.19 -8.59 -23.51
CA LYS A 536 17.37 -8.35 -24.70
C LYS A 536 15.99 -7.82 -24.29
N GLU A 537 15.56 -6.71 -24.89
CA GLU A 537 14.16 -6.26 -24.77
C GLU A 537 13.21 -7.25 -25.46
N ILE A 538 12.15 -7.63 -24.75
CA ILE A 538 11.02 -8.43 -25.23
C ILE A 538 9.70 -7.69 -24.96
N LEU A 539 8.63 -8.16 -25.60
CA LEU A 539 7.29 -7.60 -25.45
C LEU A 539 6.33 -8.66 -24.91
N ILE A 540 5.66 -8.36 -23.81
CA ILE A 540 4.58 -9.20 -23.25
C ILE A 540 3.24 -8.50 -23.50
N PRO A 541 2.23 -9.18 -24.07
CA PRO A 541 0.92 -8.60 -24.31
C PRO A 541 0.16 -8.36 -22.99
N VAL A 542 -0.51 -7.21 -22.93
CA VAL A 542 -1.44 -6.83 -21.86
C VAL A 542 -2.83 -6.75 -22.45
N TYR A 543 -3.79 -7.44 -21.84
CA TYR A 543 -5.17 -7.52 -22.30
C TYR A 543 -6.10 -6.80 -21.35
N LYS A 544 -7.14 -6.17 -21.89
CA LYS A 544 -8.24 -5.64 -21.09
C LYS A 544 -9.10 -6.74 -20.48
N ASN A 545 -9.43 -7.76 -21.28
CA ASN A 545 -10.33 -8.85 -20.88
C ASN A 545 -9.54 -10.14 -20.64
N MET A 546 -9.89 -10.87 -19.57
CA MET A 546 -9.27 -12.16 -19.28
C MET A 546 -9.56 -13.19 -20.38
N ALA A 547 -10.76 -13.19 -20.95
CA ALA A 547 -11.16 -14.10 -22.02
C ALA A 547 -10.21 -14.05 -23.23
N ASP A 548 -9.77 -12.85 -23.62
CA ASP A 548 -8.86 -12.67 -24.76
C ASP A 548 -7.46 -13.22 -24.44
N ALA A 549 -6.99 -13.02 -23.21
CA ALA A 549 -5.71 -13.57 -22.74
C ALA A 549 -5.74 -15.10 -22.74
N MET A 550 -6.77 -15.71 -22.15
CA MET A 550 -6.93 -17.16 -22.05
C MET A 550 -7.02 -17.82 -23.43
N LYS A 551 -7.78 -17.21 -24.35
CA LYS A 551 -7.94 -17.70 -25.72
C LYS A 551 -6.63 -17.65 -26.52
N LYS A 552 -5.82 -16.60 -26.35
CA LYS A 552 -4.57 -16.41 -27.09
C LYS A 552 -3.39 -17.19 -26.48
N HIS A 553 -3.48 -17.57 -25.21
CA HIS A 553 -2.42 -18.25 -24.46
C HIS A 553 -2.93 -19.55 -23.82
N PRO A 554 -3.23 -20.58 -24.62
CA PRO A 554 -3.76 -21.86 -24.12
C PRO A 554 -2.75 -22.68 -23.30
N SER A 555 -1.45 -22.35 -23.40
CA SER A 555 -0.35 -22.97 -22.64
C SER A 555 -0.29 -22.52 -21.18
N ALA A 556 -0.91 -21.40 -20.83
CA ALA A 556 -0.91 -20.89 -19.47
C ALA A 556 -1.72 -21.80 -18.54
N ASP A 557 -1.05 -22.37 -17.55
CA ASP A 557 -1.60 -23.27 -16.54
C ASP A 557 -1.65 -22.63 -15.13
N VAL A 558 -1.03 -21.46 -14.98
CA VAL A 558 -0.97 -20.70 -13.72
C VAL A 558 -1.55 -19.30 -13.88
N MET A 559 -2.38 -18.87 -12.93
CA MET A 559 -2.78 -17.46 -12.77
C MET A 559 -2.14 -16.90 -11.50
N ILE A 560 -1.45 -15.77 -11.62
CA ILE A 560 -0.94 -15.02 -10.46
C ILE A 560 -1.74 -13.74 -10.33
N SER A 561 -2.57 -13.65 -9.30
CA SER A 561 -3.51 -12.54 -9.11
C SER A 561 -2.99 -11.51 -8.11
N PHE A 562 -2.71 -10.31 -8.62
CA PHE A 562 -2.45 -9.09 -7.83
C PHE A 562 -3.69 -8.18 -7.76
N ALA A 563 -4.88 -8.76 -7.89
CA ALA A 563 -6.12 -8.06 -7.62
C ALA A 563 -6.13 -7.49 -6.19
N SER A 564 -6.84 -6.38 -5.98
CA SER A 564 -7.03 -5.85 -4.63
C SER A 564 -7.93 -6.78 -3.81
N LEU A 565 -7.90 -6.68 -2.48
CA LEU A 565 -8.80 -7.47 -1.60
C LEU A 565 -10.30 -7.39 -1.99
N ARG A 566 -10.70 -6.27 -2.63
CA ARG A 566 -12.08 -6.02 -3.08
C ARG A 566 -12.43 -6.68 -4.41
N SER A 567 -11.43 -7.01 -5.23
CA SER A 567 -11.61 -7.56 -6.59
C SER A 567 -11.03 -8.97 -6.75
N ALA A 568 -10.29 -9.46 -5.75
CA ALA A 568 -9.64 -10.76 -5.76
C ALA A 568 -10.65 -11.92 -5.80
N TYR A 569 -11.80 -11.78 -5.13
CA TYR A 569 -12.86 -12.79 -5.18
C TYR A 569 -13.38 -12.98 -6.61
N ASP A 570 -13.92 -11.92 -7.23
CA ASP A 570 -14.55 -12.00 -8.55
C ASP A 570 -13.55 -12.41 -9.65
N SER A 571 -12.33 -11.86 -9.62
CA SER A 571 -11.29 -12.23 -10.59
C SER A 571 -10.85 -13.70 -10.47
N THR A 572 -10.83 -14.25 -9.25
CA THR A 572 -10.53 -15.67 -9.03
C THR A 572 -11.68 -16.56 -9.50
N VAL A 573 -12.93 -16.18 -9.22
CA VAL A 573 -14.13 -16.87 -9.72
C VAL A 573 -14.15 -16.87 -11.25
N GLU A 574 -13.86 -15.74 -11.88
CA GLU A 574 -13.73 -15.63 -13.34
C GLU A 574 -12.63 -16.57 -13.87
N THR A 575 -11.45 -16.56 -13.24
CA THR A 575 -10.32 -17.42 -13.62
C THR A 575 -10.69 -18.90 -13.57
N MET A 576 -11.45 -19.33 -12.55
CA MET A 576 -11.89 -20.73 -12.40
C MET A 576 -12.86 -21.18 -13.50
N ASN A 577 -13.38 -20.28 -14.34
CA ASN A 577 -14.17 -20.66 -15.52
C ASN A 577 -13.31 -21.13 -16.71
N TYR A 578 -11.98 -21.00 -16.63
CA TYR A 578 -11.05 -21.43 -17.67
C TYR A 578 -10.29 -22.71 -17.23
N PRO A 579 -10.67 -23.90 -17.73
CA PRO A 579 -10.12 -25.19 -17.26
C PRO A 579 -8.61 -25.37 -17.46
N GLN A 580 -8.00 -24.56 -18.34
CA GLN A 580 -6.56 -24.54 -18.57
C GLN A 580 -5.77 -24.13 -17.32
N ILE A 581 -6.35 -23.29 -16.46
CA ILE A 581 -5.70 -22.86 -15.22
C ILE A 581 -5.85 -23.93 -14.15
N ARG A 582 -4.72 -24.44 -13.67
CA ARG A 582 -4.63 -25.50 -12.65
C ARG A 582 -4.17 -24.96 -11.30
N THR A 583 -3.44 -23.84 -11.28
CA THR A 583 -2.99 -23.19 -10.06
C THR A 583 -3.29 -21.70 -10.09
N ILE A 584 -3.84 -21.16 -9.01
CA ILE A 584 -4.08 -19.73 -8.81
C ILE A 584 -3.31 -19.28 -7.57
N ALA A 585 -2.45 -18.28 -7.71
CA ALA A 585 -1.82 -17.60 -6.58
C ALA A 585 -2.56 -16.29 -6.28
N ILE A 586 -3.12 -16.16 -5.08
CA ILE A 586 -3.87 -14.98 -4.65
C ILE A 586 -2.99 -14.15 -3.71
N ILE A 587 -2.46 -13.03 -4.19
CA ILE A 587 -1.50 -12.22 -3.43
C ILE A 587 -2.18 -11.33 -2.39
N ALA A 588 -3.44 -10.93 -2.64
CA ALA A 588 -4.18 -9.98 -1.81
C ALA A 588 -4.33 -10.48 -0.35
N GLU A 589 -4.07 -9.59 0.60
CA GLU A 589 -4.38 -9.78 2.02
C GLU A 589 -5.67 -9.04 2.38
N GLY A 590 -6.45 -9.59 3.33
CA GLY A 590 -7.69 -8.98 3.80
C GLY A 590 -8.94 -9.34 2.98
N ILE A 591 -8.95 -10.51 2.35
CA ILE A 591 -10.18 -11.06 1.76
C ILE A 591 -11.05 -11.61 2.90
N PRO A 592 -12.35 -11.29 2.94
CA PRO A 592 -13.27 -11.85 3.94
C PRO A 592 -13.21 -13.38 4.02
N GLU A 593 -13.16 -13.93 5.23
CA GLU A 593 -13.03 -15.36 5.51
C GLU A 593 -14.09 -16.17 4.75
N ASN A 594 -15.34 -15.67 4.75
CA ASN A 594 -16.45 -16.35 4.09
C ASN A 594 -16.33 -16.39 2.55
N LEU A 595 -15.73 -15.36 1.94
CA LEU A 595 -15.47 -15.36 0.49
C LEU A 595 -14.35 -16.36 0.16
N THR A 596 -13.30 -16.41 0.97
CA THR A 596 -12.21 -17.38 0.80
C THR A 596 -12.70 -18.82 0.93
N ARG A 597 -13.63 -19.12 1.86
CA ARG A 597 -14.27 -20.45 1.95
C ARG A 597 -15.03 -20.84 0.68
N GLN A 598 -15.71 -19.89 0.05
CA GLN A 598 -16.40 -20.13 -1.24
C GLN A 598 -15.40 -20.41 -2.36
N LEU A 599 -14.28 -19.68 -2.40
CA LEU A 599 -13.18 -19.94 -3.35
C LEU A 599 -12.61 -21.35 -3.17
N ILE A 600 -12.34 -21.76 -1.92
CA ILE A 600 -11.84 -23.11 -1.60
C ILE A 600 -12.81 -24.17 -2.12
N LYS A 601 -14.10 -24.05 -1.81
CA LYS A 601 -15.12 -25.00 -2.29
C LYS A 601 -15.13 -25.12 -3.81
N MET A 602 -15.15 -23.99 -4.53
CA MET A 602 -15.14 -24.00 -6.00
C MET A 602 -13.84 -24.57 -6.57
N ALA A 603 -12.71 -24.30 -5.92
CA ALA A 603 -11.42 -24.82 -6.33
C ALA A 603 -11.32 -26.34 -6.13
N ASP A 604 -11.81 -26.85 -5.00
CA ASP A 604 -11.91 -28.28 -4.71
C ASP A 604 -12.81 -28.99 -5.74
N GLU A 605 -13.98 -28.42 -6.06
CA GLU A 605 -14.91 -28.95 -7.07
C GLU A 605 -14.30 -28.99 -8.48
N LYS A 606 -13.42 -28.04 -8.83
CA LYS A 606 -12.77 -27.92 -10.14
C LYS A 606 -11.37 -28.56 -10.19
N GLY A 607 -10.84 -29.02 -9.05
CA GLY A 607 -9.48 -29.53 -8.92
C GLY A 607 -8.40 -28.48 -9.21
N VAL A 608 -8.62 -27.23 -8.80
CA VAL A 608 -7.67 -26.11 -8.94
C VAL A 608 -6.94 -25.90 -7.62
N HIS A 609 -5.63 -25.73 -7.65
CA HIS A 609 -4.84 -25.41 -6.46
C HIS A 609 -4.82 -23.90 -6.21
N ILE A 610 -5.14 -23.46 -4.99
CA ILE A 610 -5.06 -22.05 -4.59
C ILE A 610 -3.91 -21.86 -3.60
N ILE A 611 -2.87 -21.11 -3.99
CA ILE A 611 -1.81 -20.66 -3.07
C ILE A 611 -2.18 -19.26 -2.59
N GLY A 612 -2.33 -19.08 -1.27
CA GLY A 612 -2.90 -17.87 -0.67
C GLY A 612 -4.37 -18.05 -0.27
N PRO A 613 -5.12 -16.98 0.05
CA PRO A 613 -4.76 -15.57 -0.05
C PRO A 613 -3.70 -15.11 0.97
N ALA A 614 -3.38 -13.82 0.97
CA ALA A 614 -2.39 -13.20 1.87
C ALA A 614 -1.01 -13.87 1.81
N THR A 615 -0.53 -14.15 0.60
CA THR A 615 0.76 -14.81 0.37
C THR A 615 1.65 -14.02 -0.58
N VAL A 616 2.96 -14.23 -0.47
CA VAL A 616 3.91 -13.84 -1.52
C VAL A 616 3.92 -14.84 -2.68
N GLY A 617 3.46 -16.07 -2.44
CA GLY A 617 3.44 -17.19 -3.37
C GLY A 617 4.40 -18.31 -2.97
N GLY A 618 5.42 -18.54 -3.78
CA GLY A 618 6.36 -19.64 -3.63
C GLY A 618 7.44 -19.66 -4.72
N VAL A 619 8.45 -20.48 -4.51
CA VAL A 619 9.57 -20.64 -5.43
C VAL A 619 9.92 -22.13 -5.58
N LYS A 620 10.07 -22.57 -6.83
CA LYS A 620 10.67 -23.84 -7.20
C LYS A 620 11.94 -23.54 -8.01
N PRO A 621 13.12 -23.50 -7.36
CA PRO A 621 14.40 -23.21 -8.02
C PRO A 621 14.62 -24.00 -9.32
N GLY A 622 15.04 -23.31 -10.37
CA GLY A 622 15.18 -23.88 -11.72
C GLY A 622 13.88 -23.98 -12.53
N CYS A 623 12.72 -23.78 -11.90
CA CYS A 623 11.40 -23.95 -12.51
C CYS A 623 10.59 -22.65 -12.52
N LEU A 624 10.02 -22.22 -11.40
CA LEU A 624 9.12 -21.06 -11.36
C LEU A 624 9.25 -20.33 -10.03
N LYS A 625 9.19 -19.01 -10.09
CA LYS A 625 8.97 -18.12 -8.94
C LYS A 625 7.61 -17.44 -9.12
N ILE A 626 6.78 -17.44 -8.09
CA ILE A 626 5.49 -16.73 -8.11
C ILE A 626 5.74 -15.28 -7.71
N GLY A 627 5.50 -14.37 -8.65
CA GLY A 627 5.49 -12.93 -8.40
C GLY A 627 6.79 -12.43 -7.75
N ASN A 628 6.65 -11.91 -6.53
CA ASN A 628 7.75 -11.29 -5.80
C ASN A 628 8.58 -12.26 -4.92
N THR A 629 8.28 -13.56 -4.91
CA THR A 629 8.93 -14.52 -4.01
C THR A 629 10.45 -14.56 -4.22
N GLY A 630 11.23 -14.54 -3.14
CA GLY A 630 12.69 -14.50 -3.19
C GLY A 630 13.27 -13.12 -3.52
N GLY A 631 12.44 -12.14 -3.81
CA GLY A 631 12.83 -10.74 -4.03
C GLY A 631 13.70 -10.48 -5.25
N MET A 632 14.66 -9.57 -5.10
CA MET A 632 15.56 -9.13 -6.16
C MET A 632 16.60 -10.22 -6.50
N LEU A 633 17.24 -10.07 -7.66
CA LEU A 633 18.18 -11.05 -8.18
C LEU A 633 19.38 -11.29 -7.26
N ASP A 634 19.80 -10.28 -6.50
CA ASP A 634 20.86 -10.40 -5.50
C ASP A 634 20.54 -11.48 -4.45
N ASN A 635 19.31 -11.52 -3.94
CA ASN A 635 18.87 -12.54 -2.99
C ASN A 635 18.64 -13.91 -3.65
N ILE A 636 18.14 -13.95 -4.89
CA ILE A 636 18.04 -15.19 -5.67
C ILE A 636 19.41 -15.84 -5.83
N LEU A 637 20.45 -15.05 -6.07
CA LEU A 637 21.83 -15.53 -6.21
C LEU A 637 22.44 -15.90 -4.85
N SER A 638 22.27 -15.06 -3.81
CA SER A 638 22.86 -15.31 -2.48
C SER A 638 22.27 -16.55 -1.82
N SER A 639 20.96 -16.76 -1.93
CA SER A 639 20.26 -17.95 -1.43
C SER A 639 20.29 -19.11 -2.44
N LYS A 640 21.03 -18.96 -3.54
CA LYS A 640 21.22 -19.95 -4.60
C LYS A 640 19.90 -20.56 -5.09
N LEU A 641 18.89 -19.74 -5.32
CA LEU A 641 17.53 -20.14 -5.74
C LEU A 641 17.41 -20.36 -7.25
N TYR A 642 18.49 -20.20 -8.02
CA TYR A 642 18.50 -20.44 -9.46
C TYR A 642 18.62 -21.94 -9.84
N ARG A 643 18.89 -22.81 -8.87
CA ARG A 643 19.02 -24.27 -9.05
C ARG A 643 18.43 -25.05 -7.87
N PRO A 644 17.84 -26.24 -8.11
CA PRO A 644 17.20 -27.03 -7.07
C PRO A 644 18.21 -27.70 -6.13
N GLY A 645 17.91 -27.70 -4.83
CA GLY A 645 18.51 -28.59 -3.84
C GLY A 645 17.60 -29.77 -3.53
N SER A 646 17.61 -30.24 -2.27
CA SER A 646 16.87 -31.43 -1.82
C SER A 646 15.86 -31.16 -0.70
N VAL A 647 15.76 -29.91 -0.25
CA VAL A 647 14.93 -29.49 0.90
C VAL A 647 13.66 -28.83 0.42
N ALA A 648 12.49 -29.38 0.75
CA ALA A 648 11.22 -28.69 0.49
C ALA A 648 10.67 -28.08 1.77
N TYR A 649 10.12 -26.86 1.69
CA TYR A 649 9.52 -26.20 2.84
C TYR A 649 8.10 -25.70 2.58
N VAL A 650 7.34 -25.59 3.65
CA VAL A 650 6.05 -24.91 3.67
C VAL A 650 5.96 -24.00 4.90
N SER A 651 5.52 -22.77 4.70
CA SER A 651 5.37 -21.75 5.75
C SER A 651 4.03 -21.02 5.63
N ARG A 652 3.56 -20.39 6.72
CA ARG A 652 2.47 -19.41 6.64
C ARG A 652 2.96 -18.05 6.15
N SER A 653 3.99 -17.51 6.82
CA SER A 653 4.52 -16.18 6.53
C SER A 653 5.34 -16.12 5.23
N GLY A 654 5.00 -15.18 4.35
CA GLY A 654 5.80 -14.88 3.16
C GLY A 654 7.17 -14.28 3.49
N GLY A 655 7.28 -13.44 4.53
CA GLY A 655 8.56 -12.89 4.97
C GLY A 655 9.50 -13.98 5.49
N MET A 656 8.97 -14.89 6.33
CA MET A 656 9.77 -16.00 6.84
C MET A 656 10.10 -17.05 5.78
N SER A 657 9.29 -17.19 4.73
CA SER A 657 9.66 -18.04 3.59
C SER A 657 11.00 -17.64 2.97
N ASN A 658 11.30 -16.34 2.93
CA ASN A 658 12.56 -15.85 2.38
C ASN A 658 13.73 -15.94 3.37
N GLU A 659 13.44 -15.85 4.67
CA GLU A 659 14.43 -16.18 5.69
C GLU A 659 14.75 -17.69 5.67
N LEU A 660 13.75 -18.57 5.43
CA LEU A 660 13.96 -20.01 5.23
C LEU A 660 14.80 -20.29 3.98
N ASN A 661 14.61 -19.56 2.88
CA ASN A 661 15.50 -19.67 1.71
C ASN A 661 16.97 -19.47 2.12
N ASN A 662 17.25 -18.42 2.89
CA ASN A 662 18.59 -18.11 3.38
C ASN A 662 19.11 -19.18 4.36
N ILE A 663 18.32 -19.54 5.38
CA ILE A 663 18.70 -20.56 6.38
C ILE A 663 19.00 -21.89 5.69
N ILE A 664 18.14 -22.35 4.79
CA ILE A 664 18.32 -23.61 4.06
C ILE A 664 19.55 -23.54 3.15
N ALA A 665 19.76 -22.42 2.44
CA ALA A 665 20.92 -22.24 1.55
C ALA A 665 22.26 -22.26 2.30
N LEU A 666 22.30 -21.74 3.53
CA LEU A 666 23.50 -21.75 4.37
C LEU A 666 23.79 -23.11 5.02
N ASN A 667 22.76 -23.93 5.23
CA ASN A 667 22.86 -25.15 6.03
C ASN A 667 22.73 -26.45 5.23
N THR A 668 22.37 -26.39 3.94
CA THR A 668 22.10 -27.57 3.08
C THR A 668 22.56 -27.34 1.63
N ASN A 669 22.24 -28.26 0.69
CA ASN A 669 22.44 -28.01 -0.75
C ASN A 669 21.43 -27.01 -1.37
N GLY A 670 20.40 -26.62 -0.64
CA GLY A 670 19.43 -25.60 -1.04
C GLY A 670 17.99 -26.10 -1.14
N VAL A 671 17.10 -25.19 -1.52
CA VAL A 671 15.66 -25.42 -1.64
C VAL A 671 15.33 -26.19 -2.92
N TYR A 672 14.48 -27.21 -2.83
CA TYR A 672 13.83 -27.88 -3.96
C TYR A 672 12.53 -27.17 -4.36
N GLU A 673 11.63 -26.94 -3.39
CA GLU A 673 10.39 -26.19 -3.57
C GLU A 673 9.98 -25.57 -2.24
N GLY A 674 9.57 -24.31 -2.26
CA GLY A 674 9.18 -23.53 -1.10
C GLY A 674 7.85 -22.83 -1.33
N ILE A 675 6.88 -23.03 -0.44
CA ILE A 675 5.54 -22.44 -0.56
C ILE A 675 5.19 -21.68 0.72
N ALA A 676 4.73 -20.44 0.57
CA ALA A 676 4.02 -19.72 1.62
C ALA A 676 2.51 -19.88 1.39
N ILE A 677 1.81 -20.57 2.29
CA ILE A 677 0.36 -20.82 2.13
C ILE A 677 -0.49 -19.57 2.36
N GLY A 678 0.06 -18.57 3.06
CA GLY A 678 -0.59 -17.31 3.39
C GLY A 678 -1.05 -17.20 4.85
N GLY A 679 -1.24 -15.96 5.32
CA GLY A 679 -1.59 -15.64 6.71
C GLY A 679 -3.10 -15.68 7.04
N ASP A 680 -3.96 -15.85 6.03
CA ASP A 680 -5.41 -15.92 6.23
C ASP A 680 -5.82 -17.17 7.01
N ARG A 681 -6.97 -17.09 7.71
CA ARG A 681 -7.47 -18.19 8.55
C ARG A 681 -7.70 -19.48 7.78
N TYR A 682 -8.21 -19.37 6.55
CA TYR A 682 -8.49 -20.48 5.64
C TYR A 682 -7.64 -20.34 4.37
N PRO A 683 -6.37 -20.78 4.38
CA PRO A 683 -5.54 -20.74 3.18
C PRO A 683 -6.10 -21.71 2.12
N GLY A 684 -6.01 -21.37 0.84
CA GLY A 684 -6.52 -22.16 -0.28
C GLY A 684 -6.03 -23.61 -0.25
N THR A 685 -4.71 -23.78 -0.14
CA THR A 685 -4.03 -25.03 0.19
C THR A 685 -3.38 -24.95 1.57
N THR A 686 -3.31 -26.08 2.25
CA THR A 686 -2.85 -26.20 3.65
C THR A 686 -1.41 -26.70 3.74
N PHE A 687 -0.86 -26.73 4.95
CA PHE A 687 0.45 -27.36 5.21
C PHE A 687 0.47 -28.82 4.74
N MET A 688 -0.58 -29.56 5.07
CA MET A 688 -0.67 -30.99 4.78
C MET A 688 -0.69 -31.25 3.28
N ASP A 689 -1.43 -30.44 2.51
CA ASP A 689 -1.51 -30.58 1.05
C ASP A 689 -0.12 -30.50 0.40
N HIS A 690 0.71 -29.56 0.83
CA HIS A 690 2.06 -29.41 0.29
C HIS A 690 3.03 -30.47 0.83
N LEU A 691 2.96 -30.83 2.11
CA LEU A 691 3.81 -31.90 2.67
C LEU A 691 3.56 -33.24 2.00
N ILE A 692 2.31 -33.58 1.65
CA ILE A 692 2.01 -34.80 0.89
C ILE A 692 2.57 -34.73 -0.54
N ARG A 693 2.46 -33.58 -1.23
CA ARG A 693 3.14 -33.41 -2.54
C ARG A 693 4.63 -33.63 -2.42
N TYR A 694 5.26 -33.05 -1.40
CA TYR A 694 6.70 -33.17 -1.17
C TYR A 694 7.12 -34.58 -0.77
N GLN A 695 6.30 -35.29 0.01
CA GLN A 695 6.48 -36.69 0.33
C GLN A 695 6.50 -37.55 -0.95
N ASN A 696 5.60 -37.26 -1.89
CA ASN A 696 5.46 -38.01 -3.14
C ASN A 696 6.51 -37.64 -4.22
N GLU A 697 7.22 -36.53 -4.05
CA GLU A 697 8.26 -36.07 -4.97
C GLU A 697 9.60 -36.76 -4.69
N GLN A 698 10.18 -37.46 -5.66
CA GLN A 698 11.37 -38.29 -5.41
C GLN A 698 12.61 -37.46 -5.09
N ASP A 699 12.74 -36.27 -5.68
CA ASP A 699 13.92 -35.41 -5.50
C ASP A 699 13.94 -34.67 -4.16
N VAL A 700 12.80 -34.60 -3.46
CA VAL A 700 12.73 -34.08 -2.09
C VAL A 700 13.22 -35.14 -1.12
N LYS A 701 14.21 -34.81 -0.30
CA LYS A 701 14.82 -35.73 0.67
C LYS A 701 14.56 -35.36 2.13
N MET A 702 14.27 -34.09 2.41
CA MET A 702 13.85 -33.63 3.73
C MET A 702 12.78 -32.54 3.62
N LEU A 703 11.94 -32.44 4.66
CA LEU A 703 10.82 -31.52 4.75
C LEU A 703 11.07 -30.51 5.87
N VAL A 704 10.69 -29.25 5.64
CA VAL A 704 10.73 -28.19 6.66
C VAL A 704 9.35 -27.55 6.79
N LEU A 705 8.80 -27.55 8.01
CA LEU A 705 7.54 -26.90 8.35
C LEU A 705 7.80 -25.72 9.27
N LEU A 706 7.34 -24.54 8.86
CA LEU A 706 7.24 -23.39 9.75
C LEU A 706 5.75 -23.08 10.03
N GLY A 707 5.27 -23.68 11.12
CA GLY A 707 3.92 -23.53 11.64
C GLY A 707 3.76 -22.24 12.46
N GLU A 708 2.56 -22.03 12.99
CA GLU A 708 2.21 -20.82 13.73
C GLU A 708 1.18 -21.10 14.82
N VAL A 709 1.10 -20.20 15.81
CA VAL A 709 -0.01 -20.17 16.78
C VAL A 709 -1.37 -20.01 16.08
N GLY A 710 -2.41 -20.65 16.62
CA GLY A 710 -3.78 -20.60 16.11
C GLY A 710 -4.12 -21.77 15.16
N GLY A 711 -5.34 -22.29 15.28
CA GLY A 711 -5.78 -23.46 14.51
C GLY A 711 -5.10 -24.77 14.89
N VAL A 712 -5.46 -25.86 14.20
CA VAL A 712 -5.07 -27.25 14.55
C VAL A 712 -4.52 -28.05 13.38
N GLU A 713 -4.10 -27.38 12.30
CA GLU A 713 -3.65 -28.05 11.07
C GLU A 713 -2.40 -28.92 11.31
N GLU A 714 -1.49 -28.49 12.17
CA GLU A 714 -0.26 -29.23 12.49
C GLU A 714 -0.52 -30.59 13.13
N TYR A 715 -1.66 -30.80 13.80
CA TYR A 715 -2.03 -32.11 14.34
C TYR A 715 -2.39 -33.14 13.26
N ARG A 716 -2.81 -32.69 12.07
CA ARG A 716 -2.99 -33.61 10.92
C ARG A 716 -1.65 -34.16 10.44
N ILE A 717 -0.59 -33.36 10.60
CA ILE A 717 0.78 -33.74 10.27
C ILE A 717 1.29 -34.74 11.32
N THR A 718 1.04 -34.51 12.61
CA THR A 718 1.41 -35.49 13.66
C THR A 718 0.73 -36.84 13.45
N GLN A 719 -0.55 -36.83 13.07
CA GLN A 719 -1.28 -38.04 12.70
C GLN A 719 -0.68 -38.71 11.45
N ALA A 720 -0.33 -37.94 10.42
CA ALA A 720 0.25 -38.48 9.20
C ALA A 720 1.64 -39.11 9.39
N ILE A 721 2.46 -38.58 10.32
CA ILE A 721 3.74 -39.20 10.70
C ILE A 721 3.47 -40.54 11.41
N LYS A 722 2.56 -40.55 12.39
CA LYS A 722 2.19 -41.77 13.14
C LYS A 722 1.62 -42.87 12.25
N GLU A 723 0.85 -42.50 11.24
CA GLU A 723 0.26 -43.42 10.25
C GLU A 723 1.25 -43.86 9.15
N GLY A 724 2.48 -43.34 9.15
CA GLY A 724 3.49 -43.64 8.13
C GLY A 724 3.19 -43.04 6.74
N ARG A 725 2.27 -42.06 6.67
CA ARG A 725 1.99 -41.31 5.43
C ARG A 725 3.08 -40.29 5.13
N ILE A 726 3.71 -39.73 6.15
CA ILE A 726 4.94 -38.92 6.02
C ILE A 726 6.09 -39.74 6.60
N THR A 727 7.05 -40.10 5.74
CA THR A 727 8.20 -40.93 6.13
C THR A 727 9.54 -40.22 5.94
N LYS A 728 9.59 -39.15 5.15
CA LYS A 728 10.80 -38.33 5.01
C LYS A 728 11.05 -37.54 6.30
N PRO A 729 12.32 -37.28 6.66
CA PRO A 729 12.63 -36.46 7.82
C PRO A 729 11.95 -35.09 7.76
N LEU A 730 11.17 -34.78 8.78
CA LEU A 730 10.46 -33.51 8.92
C LEU A 730 11.10 -32.70 10.06
N VAL A 731 11.67 -31.55 9.72
CA VAL A 731 12.04 -30.51 10.70
C VAL A 731 10.86 -29.56 10.84
N ALA A 732 10.38 -29.31 12.05
CA ALA A 732 9.20 -28.48 12.29
C ALA A 732 9.40 -27.50 13.44
N TRP A 733 8.90 -26.27 13.26
CA TRP A 733 8.82 -25.28 14.33
C TRP A 733 7.55 -24.45 14.19
N CYS A 734 6.77 -24.34 15.25
CA CYS A 734 5.62 -23.44 15.35
C CYS A 734 6.02 -22.19 16.12
N ILE A 735 5.85 -21.01 15.49
CA ILE A 735 6.14 -19.70 16.09
C ILE A 735 4.96 -19.19 16.93
N GLY A 736 5.21 -18.27 17.87
CA GLY A 736 4.20 -17.69 18.77
C GLY A 736 4.20 -18.33 20.16
N THR A 737 5.35 -18.80 20.64
CA THR A 737 5.53 -19.33 22.00
C THR A 737 5.33 -18.25 23.07
N CYS A 738 5.57 -16.98 22.74
CA CYS A 738 5.38 -15.84 23.65
C CYS A 738 3.92 -15.62 24.09
N ALA A 739 2.94 -16.16 23.34
CA ALA A 739 1.52 -15.91 23.58
C ALA A 739 1.07 -16.28 25.01
N LYS A 740 1.63 -17.35 25.58
CA LYS A 740 1.34 -17.79 26.96
C LYS A 740 1.94 -16.86 28.03
N MET A 741 2.92 -16.04 27.66
CA MET A 741 3.58 -15.11 28.59
C MET A 741 2.82 -13.78 28.73
N PHE A 742 1.82 -13.53 27.88
CA PHE A 742 0.98 -12.35 27.95
C PHE A 742 -0.21 -12.57 28.89
N THR A 743 -0.61 -11.52 29.60
CA THR A 743 -1.72 -11.55 30.58
C THR A 743 -3.10 -11.50 29.94
N SER A 744 -3.18 -11.15 28.66
CA SER A 744 -4.40 -11.06 27.87
C SER A 744 -4.17 -11.60 26.47
N GLU A 745 -5.25 -11.98 25.80
CA GLU A 745 -5.19 -12.47 24.42
C GLU A 745 -4.61 -11.40 23.49
N VAL A 746 -3.57 -11.77 22.74
CA VAL A 746 -2.96 -10.91 21.72
C VAL A 746 -3.23 -11.52 20.35
N GLN A 747 -3.95 -10.78 19.51
CA GLN A 747 -4.08 -11.09 18.09
C GLN A 747 -2.78 -10.68 17.39
N PHE A 748 -2.05 -11.65 16.84
CA PHE A 748 -0.87 -11.37 16.03
C PHE A 748 -1.25 -10.86 14.63
N GLY A 749 -0.26 -10.38 13.86
CA GLY A 749 -0.50 -9.68 12.59
C GLY A 749 -1.31 -10.47 11.56
N HIS A 750 -1.03 -11.76 11.38
CA HIS A 750 -1.79 -12.62 10.46
C HIS A 750 -3.20 -12.91 11.01
N ALA A 751 -4.20 -12.91 10.14
CA ALA A 751 -5.60 -13.10 10.51
C ALA A 751 -5.86 -14.44 11.24
N GLY A 752 -5.16 -15.50 10.85
CA GLY A 752 -5.28 -16.83 11.45
C GLY A 752 -4.51 -17.04 12.76
N SER A 753 -3.77 -16.05 13.26
CA SER A 753 -2.84 -16.20 14.40
C SER A 753 -3.48 -15.81 15.72
N CYS A 754 -4.50 -16.58 16.10
CA CYS A 754 -5.25 -16.45 17.35
C CYS A 754 -5.48 -17.86 17.92
N ALA A 755 -5.04 -18.09 19.16
CA ALA A 755 -5.29 -19.36 19.86
C ALA A 755 -6.57 -19.24 20.70
N ASN A 756 -7.60 -20.02 20.38
CA ASN A 756 -8.85 -20.05 21.14
C ASN A 756 -8.87 -21.14 22.23
N ALA A 757 -7.91 -22.08 22.18
CA ALA A 757 -7.77 -23.20 23.10
C ALA A 757 -6.30 -23.58 23.28
N GLU A 758 -5.98 -24.38 24.32
CA GLU A 758 -4.61 -24.82 24.60
C GLU A 758 -3.97 -25.59 23.42
N ALA A 759 -4.76 -26.42 22.73
CA ALA A 759 -4.32 -27.14 21.53
C ALA A 759 -3.89 -26.19 20.40
N GLU A 760 -4.41 -24.96 20.34
CA GLU A 760 -4.03 -24.01 19.30
C GLU A 760 -2.72 -23.26 19.63
N THR A 761 -2.13 -23.48 20.81
CA THR A 761 -0.89 -22.81 21.22
C THR A 761 0.33 -23.40 20.50
N ALA A 762 1.30 -22.55 20.14
CA ALA A 762 2.51 -22.97 19.44
C ALA A 762 3.31 -24.02 20.23
N GLU A 763 3.42 -23.86 21.56
CA GLU A 763 4.12 -24.80 22.43
C GLU A 763 3.46 -26.19 22.45
N ALA A 764 2.13 -26.27 22.54
CA ALA A 764 1.41 -27.54 22.50
C ALA A 764 1.61 -28.26 21.16
N LYS A 765 1.61 -27.52 20.06
CA LYS A 765 1.90 -28.06 18.71
C LYS A 765 3.34 -28.55 18.58
N ASN A 766 4.32 -27.77 19.04
CA ASN A 766 5.73 -28.14 19.03
C ASN A 766 5.97 -29.45 19.81
N LYS A 767 5.36 -29.56 20.99
CA LYS A 767 5.40 -30.79 21.79
C LYS A 767 4.79 -31.98 21.05
N ALA A 768 3.59 -31.81 20.48
CA ALA A 768 2.90 -32.87 19.75
C ALA A 768 3.65 -33.33 18.48
N LEU A 769 4.30 -32.40 17.76
CA LEU A 769 5.15 -32.70 16.61
C LEU A 769 6.40 -33.50 17.03
N CYS A 770 7.06 -33.08 18.11
CA CYS A 770 8.22 -33.79 18.66
C CYS A 770 7.85 -35.21 19.09
N GLU A 771 6.75 -35.39 19.84
CA GLU A 771 6.24 -36.70 20.26
C GLU A 771 5.82 -37.61 19.10
N ALA A 772 5.45 -37.03 17.96
CA ALA A 772 5.12 -37.79 16.75
C ALA A 772 6.36 -38.22 15.96
N GLY A 773 7.56 -37.72 16.28
CA GLY A 773 8.81 -38.05 15.62
C GLY A 773 9.35 -36.99 14.64
N ALA A 774 8.76 -35.79 14.61
CA ALA A 774 9.37 -34.67 13.89
C ALA A 774 10.58 -34.10 14.67
N HIS A 775 11.56 -33.57 13.95
CA HIS A 775 12.71 -32.88 14.54
C HIS A 775 12.30 -31.44 14.89
N VAL A 776 12.16 -31.14 16.18
CA VAL A 776 11.71 -29.82 16.66
C VAL A 776 12.83 -29.15 17.47
N PRO A 777 13.30 -27.93 17.09
CA PRO A 777 14.33 -27.22 17.84
C PRO A 777 13.78 -26.64 19.15
N ARG A 778 14.64 -26.15 20.05
CA ARG A 778 14.18 -25.53 21.32
C ARG A 778 13.61 -24.14 21.11
N SER A 779 14.16 -23.40 20.15
CA SER A 779 13.72 -22.08 19.72
C SER A 779 14.01 -21.89 18.24
N PHE A 780 13.51 -20.80 17.65
CA PHE A 780 13.74 -20.48 16.25
C PHE A 780 15.25 -20.33 15.92
N ASP A 781 16.07 -19.88 16.88
CA ASP A 781 17.51 -19.63 16.70
C ASP A 781 18.30 -20.91 16.41
N GLU A 782 17.79 -22.06 16.86
CA GLU A 782 18.41 -23.38 16.67
C GLU A 782 17.93 -24.08 15.39
N LEU A 783 16.94 -23.51 14.69
CA LEU A 783 16.33 -24.12 13.50
C LEU A 783 17.37 -24.42 12.41
N GLY A 784 18.28 -23.48 12.13
CA GLY A 784 19.33 -23.66 11.13
C GLY A 784 20.30 -24.80 11.49
N THR A 785 20.69 -24.88 12.76
CA THR A 785 21.56 -25.93 13.28
C THR A 785 20.92 -27.30 13.14
N LEU A 786 19.64 -27.43 13.51
CA LEU A 786 18.91 -28.70 13.40
C LEU A 786 18.68 -29.12 11.94
N ILE A 787 18.38 -28.17 11.06
CA ILE A 787 18.29 -28.42 9.60
C ILE A 787 19.63 -28.97 9.08
N LYS A 788 20.74 -28.37 9.49
CA LYS A 788 22.08 -28.81 9.10
C LYS A 788 22.37 -30.24 9.57
N GLU A 789 22.08 -30.54 10.83
CA GLU A 789 22.30 -31.87 11.41
C GLU A 789 21.54 -32.96 10.64
N VAL A 790 20.24 -32.75 10.40
CA VAL A 790 19.41 -33.70 9.63
C VAL A 790 19.93 -33.87 8.21
N TYR A 791 20.32 -32.77 7.56
CA TYR A 791 20.88 -32.81 6.21
C TYR A 791 22.21 -33.58 6.14
N ASP A 792 23.15 -33.31 7.07
CA ASP A 792 24.45 -33.97 7.11
C ASP A 792 24.30 -35.49 7.34
N ASN A 793 23.34 -35.92 8.17
CA ASN A 793 23.00 -37.34 8.35
C ASN A 793 22.51 -37.97 7.04
N LEU A 794 21.60 -37.29 6.31
CA LEU A 794 21.11 -37.78 5.01
C LEU A 794 22.20 -37.86 3.93
N VAL A 795 23.22 -36.99 4.00
CA VAL A 795 24.40 -37.07 3.14
C VAL A 795 25.30 -38.25 3.54
N ALA A 796 25.53 -38.44 4.84
CA ALA A 796 26.30 -39.57 5.35
C ALA A 796 25.67 -40.93 5.00
N ASP A 797 24.33 -41.01 5.03
CA ASP A 797 23.56 -42.19 4.63
C ASP A 797 23.48 -42.40 3.11
N GLY A 798 24.03 -41.48 2.31
CA GLY A 798 24.01 -41.54 0.84
C GLY A 798 22.64 -41.29 0.21
N ILE A 799 21.64 -40.84 0.98
CA ILE A 799 20.31 -40.47 0.50
C ILE A 799 20.36 -39.17 -0.31
N ILE A 800 21.19 -38.22 0.14
CA ILE A 800 21.49 -36.98 -0.59
C ILE A 800 22.91 -37.09 -1.15
N VAL A 801 23.03 -36.92 -2.47
CA VAL A 801 24.32 -36.76 -3.14
C VAL A 801 24.40 -35.35 -3.70
N PRO A 802 25.16 -34.43 -3.04
CA PRO A 802 25.27 -33.04 -3.49
C PRO A 802 25.85 -32.96 -4.91
N LYS A 803 25.18 -32.19 -5.77
CA LYS A 803 25.65 -31.96 -7.15
C LYS A 803 26.69 -30.84 -7.17
N PRO A 804 27.65 -30.86 -8.12
CA PRO A 804 28.55 -29.72 -8.34
C PRO A 804 27.78 -28.46 -8.69
N GLU A 805 28.19 -27.33 -8.11
CA GLU A 805 27.57 -26.03 -8.36
C GLU A 805 27.87 -25.56 -9.80
N GLN A 806 26.85 -25.14 -10.54
CA GLN A 806 26.99 -24.55 -11.87
C GLN A 806 26.76 -23.04 -11.78
N ALA A 807 27.61 -22.24 -12.40
CA ALA A 807 27.43 -20.80 -12.44
C ALA A 807 26.18 -20.42 -13.26
N PRO A 808 25.29 -19.57 -12.74
CA PRO A 808 24.11 -19.14 -13.48
C PRO A 808 24.48 -18.15 -14.60
N PRO A 809 23.65 -18.02 -15.64
CA PRO A 809 23.75 -16.93 -16.60
C PRO A 809 23.75 -15.57 -15.90
N THR A 810 24.60 -14.65 -16.36
CA THR A 810 24.70 -13.31 -15.79
C THR A 810 23.67 -12.37 -16.41
N VAL A 811 23.01 -11.57 -15.57
CA VAL A 811 22.11 -10.48 -15.98
C VAL A 811 22.81 -9.14 -15.70
N PRO A 812 22.77 -8.16 -16.63
CA PRO A 812 23.32 -6.84 -16.38
C PRO A 812 22.66 -6.15 -15.18
N MET A 813 23.42 -5.34 -14.45
CA MET A 813 22.86 -4.52 -13.38
C MET A 813 21.96 -3.42 -13.94
N ASP A 814 20.80 -3.21 -13.34
CA ASP A 814 19.89 -2.12 -13.70
C ASP A 814 20.55 -0.75 -13.55
N PHE A 815 20.32 0.14 -14.53
CA PHE A 815 20.86 1.50 -14.53
C PHE A 815 20.48 2.30 -13.28
N SER A 816 19.21 2.19 -12.83
CA SER A 816 18.74 2.89 -11.63
C SER A 816 19.50 2.44 -10.39
N TRP A 817 19.75 1.14 -10.25
CA TRP A 817 20.45 0.57 -9.11
C TRP A 817 21.93 0.92 -9.11
N ALA A 818 22.59 0.80 -10.26
CA ALA A 818 23.99 1.20 -10.41
C ALA A 818 24.22 2.69 -10.11
N ARG A 819 23.25 3.54 -10.49
CA ARG A 819 23.28 4.98 -10.18
C ARG A 819 23.04 5.26 -8.69
N GLU A 820 22.11 4.56 -8.05
CA GLU A 820 21.81 4.71 -6.62
C GLU A 820 22.99 4.30 -5.74
N LEU A 821 23.71 3.24 -6.12
CA LEU A 821 24.95 2.82 -5.46
C LEU A 821 26.18 3.67 -5.83
N GLY A 822 26.06 4.65 -6.72
CA GLY A 822 27.17 5.49 -7.17
C GLY A 822 28.23 4.77 -8.02
N LEU A 823 27.93 3.59 -8.56
CA LEU A 823 28.85 2.79 -9.39
C LEU A 823 29.03 3.39 -10.78
N ILE A 824 28.04 4.14 -11.25
CA ILE A 824 28.06 4.82 -12.55
C ILE A 824 27.64 6.28 -12.39
N ARG A 825 28.12 7.11 -13.31
CA ARG A 825 27.67 8.49 -13.48
C ARG A 825 27.13 8.67 -14.89
N LYS A 826 25.95 9.30 -15.00
CA LYS A 826 25.39 9.74 -16.27
C LYS A 826 25.21 11.25 -16.21
N PRO A 827 25.83 12.03 -17.11
CA PRO A 827 25.63 13.48 -17.13
C PRO A 827 24.15 13.79 -17.39
N ALA A 828 23.62 14.78 -16.67
CA ALA A 828 22.27 15.25 -16.90
C ALA A 828 22.20 15.90 -18.30
N SER A 829 21.20 15.52 -19.09
CA SER A 829 20.98 16.10 -20.42
C SER A 829 20.30 17.47 -20.37
N PHE A 830 19.69 17.81 -19.24
CA PHE A 830 18.90 19.02 -19.04
C PHE A 830 19.31 19.69 -17.73
N MET A 831 19.24 21.02 -17.71
CA MET A 831 19.34 21.85 -16.51
C MET A 831 18.07 22.69 -16.40
N THR A 832 17.54 22.81 -15.19
CA THR A 832 16.39 23.67 -14.85
C THR A 832 16.67 24.36 -13.52
N SER A 833 16.22 25.61 -13.38
CA SER A 833 16.43 26.45 -12.20
C SER A 833 15.15 27.14 -11.70
N ILE A 834 14.02 27.02 -12.42
CA ILE A 834 12.82 27.81 -12.15
C ILE A 834 11.82 27.11 -11.23
N CYS A 835 11.81 25.77 -11.22
CA CYS A 835 10.82 24.96 -10.53
C CYS A 835 11.44 23.61 -10.14
N ASP A 836 11.12 23.13 -8.94
CA ASP A 836 11.41 21.76 -8.50
C ASP A 836 10.14 21.13 -7.93
N GLU A 837 9.60 20.15 -8.65
CA GLU A 837 8.38 19.42 -8.31
C GLU A 837 8.63 18.06 -7.63
N ARG A 838 9.91 17.68 -7.45
CA ARG A 838 10.28 16.34 -6.98
C ARG A 838 10.23 16.19 -5.46
N GLY A 839 10.21 17.31 -4.74
CA GLY A 839 10.19 17.37 -3.28
C GLY A 839 8.83 17.00 -2.68
N GLN A 840 8.72 17.11 -1.36
CA GLN A 840 7.43 16.98 -0.65
C GLN A 840 6.45 18.11 -1.03
N GLU A 841 7.00 19.23 -1.47
CA GLU A 841 6.28 20.42 -1.85
C GLU A 841 6.86 20.98 -3.14
N LEU A 842 5.99 21.60 -3.95
CA LEU A 842 6.38 22.31 -5.16
C LEU A 842 7.17 23.57 -4.79
N LEU A 843 8.36 23.73 -5.38
CA LEU A 843 9.20 24.91 -5.19
C LEU A 843 9.24 25.76 -6.45
N TYR A 844 8.94 27.05 -6.37
CA TYR A 844 9.21 28.02 -7.45
C TYR A 844 10.42 28.87 -7.09
N ALA A 845 11.49 28.75 -7.87
CA ALA A 845 12.79 29.37 -7.62
C ALA A 845 13.28 29.17 -6.16
N GLY A 846 13.03 27.97 -5.61
CA GLY A 846 13.41 27.61 -4.23
C GLY A 846 12.41 28.04 -3.15
N ILE A 847 11.35 28.78 -3.48
CA ILE A 847 10.30 29.17 -2.52
C ILE A 847 9.17 28.13 -2.54
N PRO A 848 8.81 27.54 -1.40
CA PRO A 848 7.71 26.59 -1.30
C PRO A 848 6.36 27.21 -1.67
N ILE A 849 5.50 26.45 -2.34
CA ILE A 849 4.19 26.94 -2.81
C ILE A 849 3.30 27.46 -1.65
N THR A 850 3.38 26.85 -0.46
CA THR A 850 2.69 27.29 0.75
C THR A 850 3.17 28.66 1.22
N GLU A 851 4.47 28.95 1.13
CA GLU A 851 5.04 30.26 1.47
C GLU A 851 4.56 31.32 0.47
N ILE A 852 4.49 30.99 -0.81
CA ILE A 852 3.97 31.89 -1.86
C ILE A 852 2.54 32.34 -1.55
N PHE A 853 1.68 31.41 -1.12
CA PHE A 853 0.30 31.74 -0.71
C PHE A 853 0.25 32.47 0.62
N LYS A 854 1.08 32.07 1.60
CA LYS A 854 1.15 32.72 2.92
C LYS A 854 1.52 34.20 2.81
N GLU A 855 2.35 34.55 1.83
CA GLU A 855 2.84 35.91 1.64
C GLU A 855 2.01 36.77 0.68
N ASP A 856 0.92 36.21 0.11
CA ASP A 856 0.03 36.86 -0.84
C ASP A 856 0.80 37.46 -2.04
N MET A 857 1.64 36.62 -2.66
CA MET A 857 2.53 37.05 -3.74
C MET A 857 1.79 37.37 -5.06
N GLY A 858 0.59 36.81 -5.26
CA GLY A 858 -0.21 36.99 -6.48
C GLY A 858 0.43 36.44 -7.76
N ILE A 859 -0.21 36.69 -8.91
CA ILE A 859 0.30 36.24 -10.21
C ILE A 859 1.61 36.96 -10.55
N GLY A 860 1.69 38.26 -10.23
CA GLY A 860 2.91 39.04 -10.45
C GLY A 860 4.10 38.50 -9.66
N GLY A 861 3.89 38.05 -8.43
CA GLY A 861 4.94 37.45 -7.60
C GLY A 861 5.35 36.06 -8.11
N VAL A 862 4.41 35.21 -8.51
CA VAL A 862 4.74 33.92 -9.13
C VAL A 862 5.52 34.10 -10.42
N LEU A 863 5.13 35.04 -11.29
CA LEU A 863 5.89 35.36 -12.50
C LEU A 863 7.30 35.85 -12.17
N SER A 864 7.44 36.63 -11.10
CA SER A 864 8.76 37.09 -10.68
C SER A 864 9.71 35.94 -10.28
N LEU A 865 9.17 34.91 -9.62
CA LEU A 865 9.95 33.72 -9.28
C LEU A 865 10.25 32.88 -10.51
N LEU A 866 9.26 32.61 -11.36
CA LEU A 866 9.45 31.71 -12.50
C LEU A 866 10.32 32.33 -13.59
N TRP A 867 10.10 33.58 -13.95
CA TRP A 867 10.81 34.23 -15.05
C TRP A 867 12.16 34.79 -14.63
N PHE A 868 12.24 35.33 -13.42
CA PHE A 868 13.42 36.06 -12.96
C PHE A 868 14.16 35.41 -11.80
N GLN A 869 13.58 34.37 -11.17
CA GLN A 869 14.09 33.74 -9.95
C GLN A 869 14.37 34.74 -8.83
N ARG A 870 13.60 35.84 -8.78
CA ARG A 870 13.69 36.90 -7.78
C ARG A 870 12.35 37.11 -7.11
N ARG A 871 12.40 37.35 -5.80
CA ARG A 871 11.24 37.81 -5.02
C ARG A 871 11.13 39.33 -5.14
N LEU A 872 10.36 39.79 -6.13
CA LEU A 872 10.23 41.22 -6.39
C LEU A 872 9.40 41.95 -5.32
N PRO A 873 9.62 43.27 -5.13
CA PRO A 873 8.80 44.09 -4.25
C PRO A 873 7.32 44.10 -4.67
N LYS A 874 6.40 44.26 -3.70
CA LYS A 874 4.95 44.23 -3.95
C LYS A 874 4.48 45.23 -5.02
N TYR A 875 5.12 46.40 -5.13
CA TYR A 875 4.75 47.36 -6.17
C TYR A 875 5.16 46.87 -7.57
N ALA A 876 6.28 46.17 -7.67
CA ALA A 876 6.78 45.63 -8.93
C ALA A 876 5.93 44.44 -9.39
N THR A 877 5.59 43.52 -8.47
CA THR A 877 4.66 42.42 -8.78
C THR A 877 3.29 42.95 -9.19
N LYS A 878 2.80 43.99 -8.50
CA LYS A 878 1.53 44.61 -8.88
C LYS A 878 1.58 45.31 -10.23
N PHE A 879 2.69 45.98 -10.56
CA PHE A 879 2.88 46.59 -11.86
C PHE A 879 2.89 45.56 -13.00
N ILE A 880 3.53 44.40 -12.80
CA ILE A 880 3.49 43.27 -13.74
C ILE A 880 2.04 42.84 -14.00
N GLU A 881 1.24 42.67 -12.94
CA GLU A 881 -0.19 42.34 -13.08
C GLU A 881 -0.96 43.41 -13.87
N MET A 882 -0.70 44.69 -13.59
CA MET A 882 -1.34 45.79 -14.31
C MET A 882 -0.98 45.77 -15.81
N CYS A 883 0.27 45.44 -16.15
CA CYS A 883 0.68 45.29 -17.54
C CYS A 883 -0.07 44.15 -18.24
N LEU A 884 -0.26 43.01 -17.56
CA LEU A 884 -1.06 41.89 -18.10
C LEU A 884 -2.52 42.30 -18.34
N MET A 885 -3.11 43.08 -17.43
CA MET A 885 -4.50 43.54 -17.57
C MET A 885 -4.70 44.45 -18.78
N VAL A 886 -3.81 45.43 -19.00
CA VAL A 886 -3.97 46.39 -20.11
C VAL A 886 -3.59 45.81 -21.47
N THR A 887 -2.83 44.71 -21.48
CA THR A 887 -2.46 43.97 -22.71
C THR A 887 -3.39 42.79 -23.00
N ALA A 888 -4.36 42.51 -22.11
CA ALA A 888 -5.22 41.33 -22.17
C ALA A 888 -5.93 41.16 -23.51
N ASP A 889 -6.55 42.23 -24.03
CA ASP A 889 -7.18 42.23 -25.34
C ASP A 889 -7.21 43.63 -25.98
N HIS A 890 -7.45 43.70 -27.30
CA HIS A 890 -7.61 44.94 -28.06
C HIS A 890 -8.55 44.73 -29.26
N GLY A 891 -9.55 43.87 -29.08
CA GLY A 891 -10.60 43.60 -30.06
C GLY A 891 -10.22 42.61 -31.17
N PRO A 892 -11.21 42.15 -31.94
CA PRO A 892 -11.08 41.01 -32.85
C PRO A 892 -10.34 41.32 -34.16
N ALA A 893 -10.04 42.60 -34.44
CA ALA A 893 -9.48 43.05 -35.72
C ALA A 893 -7.95 42.90 -35.78
N VAL A 894 -7.29 42.70 -34.64
CA VAL A 894 -5.84 42.49 -34.63
C VAL A 894 -5.51 41.08 -35.13
N SER A 895 -4.36 40.92 -35.81
CA SER A 895 -3.99 39.70 -36.53
C SER A 895 -4.16 38.43 -35.71
N GLY A 896 -3.71 38.42 -34.44
CA GLY A 896 -3.82 37.22 -33.61
C GLY A 896 -5.25 36.91 -33.14
N ALA A 897 -6.06 37.93 -32.86
CA ALA A 897 -7.46 37.72 -32.50
C ALA A 897 -8.25 37.20 -33.69
N HIS A 898 -8.03 37.77 -34.87
CA HIS A 898 -8.63 37.32 -36.13
C HIS A 898 -8.28 35.86 -36.43
N ASN A 899 -7.00 35.48 -36.35
CA ASN A 899 -6.57 34.09 -36.57
C ASN A 899 -7.20 33.13 -35.56
N THR A 900 -7.27 33.52 -34.28
CA THR A 900 -7.93 32.72 -33.24
C THR A 900 -9.40 32.49 -33.56
N ILE A 901 -10.10 33.54 -34.00
CA ILE A 901 -11.52 33.49 -34.37
C ILE A 901 -11.74 32.60 -35.59
N VAL A 902 -10.94 32.77 -36.65
CA VAL A 902 -11.04 31.94 -37.86
C VAL A 902 -10.78 30.47 -37.53
N CYS A 903 -9.78 30.16 -36.71
CA CYS A 903 -9.48 28.80 -36.28
C CYS A 903 -10.61 28.21 -35.42
N ALA A 904 -11.20 29.00 -34.52
CA ALA A 904 -12.33 28.57 -33.68
C ALA A 904 -13.58 28.25 -34.52
N ARG A 905 -13.86 29.10 -35.51
CA ARG A 905 -14.92 28.92 -36.52
C ARG A 905 -14.68 27.74 -37.44
N ALA A 906 -13.42 27.34 -37.65
CA ALA A 906 -13.05 26.11 -38.35
C ALA A 906 -13.24 24.83 -37.52
N GLY A 907 -13.82 24.92 -36.32
CA GLY A 907 -14.16 23.75 -35.50
C GLY A 907 -13.01 23.21 -34.65
N LYS A 908 -11.86 23.91 -34.58
CA LYS A 908 -10.71 23.47 -33.78
C LYS A 908 -10.92 23.64 -32.28
N ASP A 909 -10.05 23.01 -31.49
CA ASP A 909 -9.99 23.07 -30.02
C ASP A 909 -9.30 24.34 -29.52
N LEU A 910 -9.44 24.63 -28.22
CA LEU A 910 -8.93 25.85 -27.58
C LEU A 910 -7.43 26.08 -27.84
N VAL A 911 -6.62 25.03 -27.69
CA VAL A 911 -5.15 25.14 -27.78
C VAL A 911 -4.75 25.41 -29.23
N SER A 912 -5.32 24.69 -30.19
CA SER A 912 -5.10 24.96 -31.61
C SER A 912 -5.47 26.39 -32.00
N CYS A 913 -6.59 26.90 -31.50
CA CYS A 913 -7.07 28.26 -31.82
C CYS A 913 -6.18 29.33 -31.21
N LEU A 914 -5.86 29.18 -29.91
CA LEU A 914 -4.96 30.08 -29.21
C LEU A 914 -3.58 30.11 -29.89
N ALA A 915 -2.99 28.95 -30.17
CA ALA A 915 -1.69 28.85 -30.84
C ALA A 915 -1.72 29.54 -32.21
N SER A 916 -2.78 29.33 -33.00
CA SER A 916 -2.96 30.00 -34.30
C SER A 916 -2.95 31.53 -34.20
N GLY A 917 -3.47 32.09 -33.11
CA GLY A 917 -3.41 33.53 -32.82
C GLY A 917 -2.05 33.97 -32.32
N LEU A 918 -1.47 33.24 -31.35
CA LEU A 918 -0.19 33.57 -30.74
C LEU A 918 0.96 33.54 -31.74
N LEU A 919 0.92 32.65 -32.74
CA LEU A 919 1.93 32.58 -33.81
C LEU A 919 1.99 33.84 -34.70
N THR A 920 1.02 34.74 -34.61
CA THR A 920 1.08 36.06 -35.26
C THR A 920 1.86 37.10 -34.46
N ILE A 921 2.12 36.83 -33.18
CA ILE A 921 2.86 37.74 -32.30
C ILE A 921 4.35 37.68 -32.67
N GLY A 922 4.93 38.84 -32.95
CA GLY A 922 6.31 39.00 -33.42
C GLY A 922 6.58 40.46 -33.78
N GLU A 923 7.51 40.72 -34.70
CA GLU A 923 7.99 42.09 -34.99
C GLU A 923 6.88 43.09 -35.34
N ARG A 924 5.91 42.69 -36.17
CA ARG A 924 4.84 43.60 -36.66
C ARG A 924 3.63 43.68 -35.74
N PHE A 925 3.36 42.64 -34.94
CA PHE A 925 2.23 42.58 -34.03
C PHE A 925 2.71 42.10 -32.65
N GLY A 926 2.66 42.98 -31.65
CA GLY A 926 3.08 42.67 -30.27
C GLY A 926 4.56 42.91 -29.95
N GLY A 927 5.44 43.08 -30.95
CA GLY A 927 6.87 43.37 -30.73
C GLY A 927 7.21 44.81 -30.35
N ALA A 928 6.22 45.71 -30.29
CA ALA A 928 6.45 47.13 -30.05
C ALA A 928 6.93 47.44 -28.61
N LEU A 929 6.57 46.61 -27.62
CA LEU A 929 7.02 46.76 -26.23
C LEU A 929 8.54 46.59 -26.13
N ASP A 930 9.05 45.49 -26.68
CA ASP A 930 10.46 45.12 -26.66
C ASP A 930 11.30 46.09 -27.50
N ALA A 931 10.79 46.46 -28.69
CA ALA A 931 11.46 47.40 -29.58
C ALA A 931 11.60 48.80 -28.97
N ALA A 932 10.57 49.29 -28.27
CA ALA A 932 10.63 50.56 -27.56
C ALA A 932 11.60 50.49 -26.38
N ALA A 933 11.53 49.44 -25.56
CA ALA A 933 12.43 49.24 -24.43
C ALA A 933 13.90 49.28 -24.84
N LYS A 934 14.28 48.54 -25.90
CA LYS A 934 15.65 48.52 -26.44
C LYS A 934 16.05 49.89 -26.98
N GLN A 935 15.25 50.47 -27.86
CA GLN A 935 15.59 51.73 -28.54
C GLN A 935 15.76 52.91 -27.56
N PHE A 936 14.91 53.02 -26.54
CA PHE A 936 15.06 54.05 -25.51
C PHE A 936 16.24 53.77 -24.58
N SER A 937 16.46 52.51 -24.19
CA SER A 937 17.61 52.13 -23.34
C SER A 937 18.92 52.47 -24.04
N ASP A 938 19.09 52.10 -25.31
CA ASP A 938 20.29 52.39 -26.10
C ASP A 938 20.58 53.89 -26.18
N ALA A 939 19.53 54.71 -26.34
CA ALA A 939 19.66 56.16 -26.43
C ALA A 939 20.17 56.78 -25.12
N VAL A 940 19.58 56.37 -23.98
CA VAL A 940 20.00 56.82 -22.65
C VAL A 940 21.39 56.32 -22.30
N ASP A 941 21.67 55.05 -22.57
CA ASP A 941 22.93 54.40 -22.21
C ASP A 941 24.10 54.90 -23.08
N SER A 942 23.81 55.38 -24.30
CA SER A 942 24.77 56.10 -25.16
C SER A 942 24.97 57.57 -24.76
N GLY A 943 24.27 58.07 -23.74
CA GLY A 943 24.37 59.45 -23.27
C GLY A 943 23.73 60.51 -24.20
N LEU A 944 22.88 60.10 -25.16
CA LEU A 944 22.22 61.05 -26.06
C LEU A 944 21.13 61.81 -25.33
N ILE A 945 21.08 63.14 -25.44
CA ILE A 945 19.95 63.90 -24.91
C ILE A 945 18.68 63.70 -25.77
N PRO A 946 17.45 63.89 -25.24
CA PRO A 946 16.20 63.59 -25.96
C PRO A 946 16.09 64.22 -27.37
N MET A 947 16.57 65.46 -27.53
CA MET A 947 16.54 66.15 -28.82
C MET A 947 17.52 65.57 -29.84
N GLU A 948 18.69 65.13 -29.39
CA GLU A 948 19.69 64.46 -30.25
C GLU A 948 19.18 63.10 -30.71
N PHE A 949 18.55 62.33 -29.83
CA PHE A 949 17.91 61.07 -30.17
C PHE A 949 16.81 61.24 -31.23
N VAL A 950 15.89 62.19 -31.04
CA VAL A 950 14.82 62.48 -32.01
C VAL A 950 15.39 62.88 -33.39
N ASN A 951 16.48 63.66 -33.41
CA ASN A 951 17.12 64.09 -34.65
C ASN A 951 17.89 62.94 -35.32
N LYS A 952 18.57 62.09 -34.54
CA LYS A 952 19.25 60.88 -35.03
C LYS A 952 18.27 59.95 -35.73
N MET A 953 17.15 59.63 -35.09
CA MET A 953 16.10 58.77 -35.65
C MET A 953 15.54 59.33 -36.96
N ARG A 954 15.28 60.64 -37.01
CA ARG A 954 14.85 61.31 -38.24
C ARG A 954 15.91 61.22 -39.35
N LYS A 955 17.18 61.41 -39.03
CA LYS A 955 18.29 61.35 -39.99
C LYS A 955 18.46 59.95 -40.57
N GLU A 956 18.27 58.93 -39.76
CA GLU A 956 18.33 57.52 -40.15
C GLU A 956 17.07 57.05 -40.90
N GLY A 957 16.03 57.88 -40.99
CA GLY A 957 14.77 57.52 -41.64
C GLY A 957 13.89 56.57 -40.80
N ASN A 958 14.19 56.42 -39.52
CA ASN A 958 13.50 55.51 -38.61
C ASN A 958 12.46 56.25 -37.77
N LEU A 959 11.30 55.62 -37.55
CA LEU A 959 10.31 56.09 -36.57
C LEU A 959 10.74 55.67 -35.15
N ILE A 960 10.36 56.48 -34.16
CA ILE A 960 10.60 56.16 -32.75
C ILE A 960 9.56 55.15 -32.29
N MET A 961 10.01 53.97 -31.88
CA MET A 961 9.16 52.89 -31.40
C MET A 961 8.51 53.30 -30.08
N GLY A 962 7.22 53.02 -29.93
CA GLY A 962 6.45 53.46 -28.76
C GLY A 962 5.94 54.91 -28.81
N ILE A 963 6.24 55.67 -29.88
CA ILE A 963 5.71 57.02 -30.09
C ILE A 963 4.69 57.03 -31.23
N GLY A 964 3.51 57.59 -30.96
CA GLY A 964 2.44 57.78 -31.94
C GLY A 964 1.19 56.97 -31.64
N HIS A 965 0.05 57.59 -31.89
CA HIS A 965 -1.26 56.96 -31.79
C HIS A 965 -2.17 57.38 -32.98
N ARG A 966 -3.07 56.49 -33.41
CA ARG A 966 -4.03 56.75 -34.50
C ARG A 966 -5.08 57.80 -34.17
N VAL A 967 -5.70 57.70 -32.98
CA VAL A 967 -6.79 58.59 -32.51
C VAL A 967 -6.43 59.50 -31.33
N LYS A 968 -5.72 58.98 -30.32
CA LYS A 968 -5.33 59.71 -29.10
C LYS A 968 -4.26 60.76 -29.37
N SER A 969 -4.25 61.80 -28.54
CA SER A 969 -3.34 62.96 -28.64
C SER A 969 -3.05 63.54 -27.26
N ILE A 970 -2.17 64.55 -27.18
CA ILE A 970 -1.85 65.22 -25.91
C ILE A 970 -3.09 65.80 -25.20
N ASN A 971 -4.12 66.20 -25.95
CA ASN A 971 -5.38 66.75 -25.42
C ASN A 971 -6.46 65.67 -25.18
N ASN A 972 -6.24 64.45 -25.67
CA ASN A 972 -7.13 63.29 -25.52
C ASN A 972 -6.26 62.06 -25.23
N PRO A 973 -5.82 61.88 -23.97
CA PRO A 973 -4.79 60.90 -23.63
C PRO A 973 -5.29 59.46 -23.75
N ASP A 974 -4.36 58.52 -23.93
CA ASP A 974 -4.63 57.09 -23.77
C ASP A 974 -4.73 56.76 -22.28
N MET A 975 -5.93 56.36 -21.83
CA MET A 975 -6.18 56.09 -20.41
C MET A 975 -5.33 54.94 -19.86
N ARG A 976 -4.91 53.97 -20.70
CA ARG A 976 -4.02 52.89 -20.24
C ARG A 976 -2.66 53.44 -19.84
N VAL A 977 -2.12 54.38 -20.64
CA VAL A 977 -0.87 55.07 -20.35
C VAL A 977 -1.01 55.92 -19.09
N VAL A 978 -2.13 56.64 -18.92
CA VAL A 978 -2.39 57.45 -17.71
C VAL A 978 -2.38 56.59 -16.45
N ILE A 979 -3.13 55.49 -16.43
CA ILE A 979 -3.24 54.59 -15.28
C ILE A 979 -1.88 54.02 -14.88
N LEU A 980 -1.11 53.50 -15.84
CA LEU A 980 0.20 52.93 -15.56
C LEU A 980 1.23 54.01 -15.15
N LYS A 981 1.17 55.20 -15.76
CA LYS A 981 2.06 56.33 -15.48
C LYS A 981 1.87 56.86 -14.06
N GLU A 982 0.62 57.03 -13.62
CA GLU A 982 0.30 57.43 -12.24
C GLU A 982 0.82 56.40 -11.23
N TYR A 983 0.63 55.11 -11.53
CA TYR A 983 1.14 54.04 -10.66
C TYR A 983 2.66 54.05 -10.56
N ALA A 984 3.37 54.06 -11.70
CA ALA A 984 4.83 54.04 -11.74
C ALA A 984 5.44 55.27 -11.04
N LYS A 985 4.95 56.48 -11.36
CA LYS A 985 5.40 57.73 -10.71
C LYS A 985 5.18 57.75 -9.20
N LYS A 986 4.13 57.09 -8.72
CA LYS A 986 3.79 57.05 -7.29
C LYS A 986 4.61 56.03 -6.51
N THR A 987 5.00 54.91 -7.14
CA THR A 987 5.48 53.72 -6.42
C THR A 987 6.93 53.34 -6.72
N PHE A 988 7.46 53.69 -7.89
CA PHE A 988 8.82 53.29 -8.27
C PHE A 988 9.85 54.16 -7.55
N PRO A 989 10.97 53.59 -7.08
CA PRO A 989 12.04 54.36 -6.44
C PRO A 989 12.67 55.39 -7.38
N ALA A 990 12.90 55.00 -8.63
CA ALA A 990 13.43 55.85 -9.69
C ALA A 990 12.82 55.48 -11.05
N THR A 991 12.73 56.46 -11.95
CA THR A 991 12.15 56.31 -13.29
C THR A 991 12.96 57.07 -14.37
N PRO A 992 14.29 56.89 -14.44
CA PRO A 992 15.16 57.67 -15.33
C PRO A 992 14.79 57.49 -16.81
N LEU A 993 14.49 56.27 -17.26
CA LEU A 993 14.16 56.00 -18.66
C LEU A 993 12.77 56.51 -19.03
N LEU A 994 11.79 56.34 -18.14
CA LEU A 994 10.46 56.92 -18.32
C LEU A 994 10.50 58.45 -18.35
N ASN A 995 11.32 59.09 -17.52
CA ASN A 995 11.51 60.54 -17.56
C ASN A 995 12.10 60.98 -18.91
N TYR A 996 13.11 60.26 -19.40
CA TYR A 996 13.67 60.50 -20.72
C TYR A 996 12.63 60.35 -21.84
N ALA A 997 11.82 59.28 -21.81
CA ALA A 997 10.76 59.04 -22.79
C ALA A 997 9.67 60.13 -22.78
N ILE A 998 9.34 60.69 -21.61
CA ILE A 998 8.41 61.82 -21.47
C ILE A 998 8.98 63.10 -22.09
N GLU A 999 10.29 63.36 -21.95
CA GLU A 999 10.93 64.50 -22.63
C GLU A 999 10.94 64.31 -24.16
N VAL A 1000 11.19 63.08 -24.64
CA VAL A 1000 11.04 62.73 -26.07
C VAL A 1000 9.61 62.97 -26.54
N GLU A 1001 8.59 62.57 -25.76
CA GLU A 1001 7.17 62.82 -26.04
C GLU A 1001 6.87 64.33 -26.17
N LYS A 1002 7.40 65.18 -25.29
CA LYS A 1002 7.22 66.65 -25.40
C LYS A 1002 7.74 67.19 -26.73
N ILE A 1003 8.91 66.70 -27.16
CA ILE A 1003 9.51 67.09 -28.44
C ILE A 1003 8.67 66.59 -29.61
N THR A 1004 8.20 65.36 -29.60
CA THR A 1004 7.42 64.78 -30.71
C THR A 1004 6.01 65.35 -30.79
N THR A 1005 5.34 65.59 -29.67
CA THR A 1005 4.00 66.19 -29.61
C THR A 1005 3.99 67.65 -30.06
N SER A 1006 5.10 68.39 -29.86
CA SER A 1006 5.27 69.72 -30.44
C SER A 1006 5.28 69.72 -31.98
N LYS A 1007 5.65 68.59 -32.61
CA LYS A 1007 5.60 68.42 -34.07
C LYS A 1007 4.21 68.02 -34.55
N LYS A 1008 3.59 67.03 -33.90
CA LYS A 1008 2.21 66.62 -34.16
C LYS A 1008 1.53 66.17 -32.86
N PRO A 1009 0.32 66.66 -32.53
CA PRO A 1009 -0.33 66.36 -31.25
C PRO A 1009 -0.57 64.88 -30.95
N ASN A 1010 -0.64 64.02 -31.97
CA ASN A 1010 -0.88 62.59 -31.85
C ASN A 1010 0.40 61.74 -31.70
N LEU A 1011 1.59 62.36 -31.71
CA LEU A 1011 2.87 61.69 -31.46
C LEU A 1011 3.16 61.58 -29.95
N ILE A 1012 2.20 61.04 -29.22
CA ILE A 1012 2.27 60.75 -27.78
C ILE A 1012 2.99 59.43 -27.50
N LEU A 1013 3.46 59.22 -26.27
CA LEU A 1013 3.94 57.92 -25.81
C LEU A 1013 2.75 56.95 -25.71
N ASN A 1014 2.78 55.88 -26.51
CA ASN A 1014 1.71 54.89 -26.51
C ASN A 1014 1.90 53.84 -25.39
N VAL A 1015 0.93 52.96 -25.20
CA VAL A 1015 0.96 51.96 -24.11
C VAL A 1015 2.13 50.99 -24.24
N ASP A 1016 2.50 50.61 -25.47
CA ASP A 1016 3.63 49.70 -25.73
C ASP A 1016 4.97 50.36 -25.34
N GLY A 1017 5.15 51.63 -25.75
CA GLY A 1017 6.29 52.45 -25.40
C GLY A 1017 6.38 52.71 -23.91
N PHE A 1018 5.26 53.03 -23.27
CA PHE A 1018 5.19 53.23 -21.83
C PHE A 1018 5.57 51.97 -21.05
N ILE A 1019 4.95 50.81 -21.36
CA ILE A 1019 5.28 49.55 -20.68
C ILE A 1019 6.75 49.21 -20.90
N GLY A 1020 7.25 49.35 -22.14
CA GLY A 1020 8.65 49.08 -22.45
C GLY A 1020 9.63 49.84 -21.56
N VAL A 1021 9.53 51.18 -21.50
CA VAL A 1021 10.46 51.99 -20.70
C VAL A 1021 10.24 51.83 -19.19
N ALA A 1022 8.99 51.70 -18.74
CA ALA A 1022 8.67 51.52 -17.32
C ALA A 1022 9.11 50.14 -16.82
N PHE A 1023 9.03 49.09 -17.63
CA PHE A 1023 9.51 47.76 -17.24
C PHE A 1023 11.03 47.71 -17.13
N VAL A 1024 11.73 48.43 -18.01
CA VAL A 1024 13.20 48.61 -17.91
C VAL A 1024 13.57 49.35 -16.62
N ASP A 1025 12.87 50.45 -16.30
CA ASP A 1025 13.05 51.15 -15.02
C ASP A 1025 12.74 50.22 -13.83
N LEU A 1026 11.70 49.39 -13.92
CA LEU A 1026 11.38 48.39 -12.87
C LEU A 1026 12.55 47.44 -12.66
N LEU A 1027 13.09 46.83 -13.72
CA LEU A 1027 14.20 45.88 -13.59
C LEU A 1027 15.46 46.57 -13.04
N ARG A 1028 15.81 47.76 -13.55
CA ARG A 1028 17.03 48.48 -13.16
C ARG A 1028 16.97 49.06 -11.75
N GLU A 1029 15.80 49.53 -11.32
CA GLU A 1029 15.66 50.35 -10.11
C GLU A 1029 14.93 49.64 -8.96
N CYS A 1030 14.42 48.42 -9.15
CA CYS A 1030 13.74 47.69 -8.07
C CYS A 1030 14.66 47.16 -6.96
N GLY A 1031 15.97 47.16 -7.21
CA GLY A 1031 17.01 46.66 -6.28
C GLY A 1031 17.19 45.14 -6.29
N CYS A 1032 16.51 44.40 -7.17
CA CYS A 1032 16.61 42.95 -7.26
C CYS A 1032 17.53 42.44 -8.37
N PHE A 1033 18.00 43.31 -9.25
CA PHE A 1033 18.84 42.97 -10.40
C PHE A 1033 20.07 43.87 -10.46
N THR A 1034 21.17 43.29 -10.89
CA THR A 1034 22.30 44.05 -11.43
C THR A 1034 21.92 44.66 -12.78
N ARG A 1035 22.73 45.60 -13.26
CA ARG A 1035 22.47 46.26 -14.54
C ARG A 1035 22.57 45.26 -15.69
N GLU A 1036 23.51 44.33 -15.59
CA GLU A 1036 23.77 43.26 -16.54
C GLU A 1036 22.59 42.28 -16.60
N GLU A 1037 22.10 41.79 -15.45
CA GLU A 1037 20.92 40.93 -15.39
C GLU A 1037 19.66 41.62 -15.95
N ALA A 1038 19.44 42.89 -15.58
CA ALA A 1038 18.31 43.65 -16.08
C ALA A 1038 18.36 43.80 -17.61
N GLN A 1039 19.56 44.03 -18.17
CA GLN A 1039 19.74 44.12 -19.62
C GLN A 1039 19.53 42.77 -20.30
N GLU A 1040 20.07 41.69 -19.73
CA GLU A 1040 19.91 40.33 -20.25
C GLU A 1040 18.44 39.95 -20.37
N TYR A 1041 17.61 40.22 -19.36
CA TYR A 1041 16.17 39.94 -19.42
C TYR A 1041 15.41 40.71 -20.51
N ILE A 1042 15.85 41.92 -20.83
CA ILE A 1042 15.31 42.69 -21.96
C ILE A 1042 15.79 42.08 -23.28
N ASP A 1043 17.05 41.69 -23.37
CA ASP A 1043 17.64 41.15 -24.60
C ASP A 1043 17.02 39.81 -24.99
N ILE A 1044 16.82 38.90 -24.03
CA ILE A 1044 16.17 37.59 -24.24
C ILE A 1044 14.64 37.70 -24.43
N GLY A 1045 14.06 38.90 -24.29
CA GLY A 1045 12.68 39.20 -24.66
C GLY A 1045 11.63 38.94 -23.58
N ALA A 1046 11.92 39.21 -22.30
CA ALA A 1046 10.93 39.11 -21.22
C ALA A 1046 9.66 39.96 -21.49
N LEU A 1047 9.80 41.11 -22.15
CA LEU A 1047 8.70 41.98 -22.55
C LEU A 1047 7.79 41.36 -23.63
N ASN A 1048 8.36 40.57 -24.55
CA ASN A 1048 7.56 39.79 -25.50
C ASN A 1048 6.76 38.72 -24.75
N GLY A 1049 7.38 38.05 -23.77
CA GLY A 1049 6.70 37.11 -22.87
C GLY A 1049 5.52 37.76 -22.15
N LEU A 1050 5.69 38.98 -21.63
CA LEU A 1050 4.62 39.74 -20.96
C LEU A 1050 3.44 40.02 -21.89
N PHE A 1051 3.69 40.45 -23.13
CA PHE A 1051 2.64 40.67 -24.11
C PHE A 1051 1.93 39.38 -24.52
N VAL A 1052 2.68 38.30 -24.77
CA VAL A 1052 2.14 36.98 -25.11
C VAL A 1052 1.23 36.45 -23.99
N LEU A 1053 1.69 36.51 -22.74
CA LEU A 1053 0.93 36.05 -21.59
C LEU A 1053 -0.34 36.88 -21.37
N GLY A 1054 -0.23 38.20 -21.45
CA GLY A 1054 -1.38 39.10 -21.37
C GLY A 1054 -2.40 38.80 -22.47
N ARG A 1055 -1.95 38.84 -23.73
CA ARG A 1055 -2.81 38.68 -24.92
C ARG A 1055 -3.47 37.32 -25.03
N SER A 1056 -2.87 36.28 -24.45
CA SER A 1056 -3.46 34.94 -24.39
C SER A 1056 -4.84 34.96 -23.73
N MET A 1057 -5.06 35.82 -22.72
CA MET A 1057 -6.37 35.96 -22.06
C MET A 1057 -7.47 36.39 -23.05
N GLY A 1058 -7.20 37.41 -23.87
CA GLY A 1058 -8.12 37.91 -24.89
C GLY A 1058 -8.40 36.88 -25.98
N PHE A 1059 -7.38 36.16 -26.43
CA PHE A 1059 -7.54 35.12 -27.47
C PHE A 1059 -8.37 33.94 -26.97
N ILE A 1060 -8.17 33.49 -25.73
CA ILE A 1060 -9.03 32.48 -25.10
C ILE A 1060 -10.47 33.03 -25.01
N GLY A 1061 -10.65 34.29 -24.62
CA GLY A 1061 -11.93 34.97 -24.61
C GLY A 1061 -12.64 34.92 -25.98
N HIS A 1062 -11.91 35.23 -27.06
CA HIS A 1062 -12.43 35.14 -28.42
C HIS A 1062 -12.78 33.70 -28.83
N PHE A 1063 -11.96 32.70 -28.51
CA PHE A 1063 -12.31 31.30 -28.78
C PHE A 1063 -13.63 30.91 -28.11
N LEU A 1064 -13.75 31.20 -26.80
CA LEU A 1064 -14.95 30.88 -26.02
C LEU A 1064 -16.17 31.64 -26.56
N ASP A 1065 -16.00 32.91 -26.94
CA ASP A 1065 -17.05 33.71 -27.54
C ASP A 1065 -17.54 33.12 -28.87
N GLN A 1066 -16.64 32.73 -29.78
CA GLN A 1066 -17.04 32.13 -31.06
C GLN A 1066 -17.74 30.78 -30.89
N LYS A 1067 -17.30 29.94 -29.93
CA LYS A 1067 -17.99 28.68 -29.58
C LYS A 1067 -19.38 28.97 -29.01
N ARG A 1068 -19.50 29.93 -28.09
CA ARG A 1068 -20.77 30.35 -27.51
C ARG A 1068 -21.74 30.91 -28.55
N LEU A 1069 -21.24 31.72 -29.50
CA LEU A 1069 -22.01 32.29 -30.61
C LEU A 1069 -22.33 31.26 -31.71
N LYS A 1070 -21.84 30.03 -31.61
CA LYS A 1070 -22.05 28.94 -32.59
C LYS A 1070 -21.72 29.38 -34.02
N GLN A 1071 -20.67 30.18 -34.20
CA GLN A 1071 -20.29 30.71 -35.50
C GLN A 1071 -19.77 29.60 -36.43
N GLY A 1072 -20.33 29.51 -37.64
CA GLY A 1072 -19.94 28.53 -38.65
C GLY A 1072 -18.61 28.88 -39.34
N LEU A 1073 -18.13 27.96 -40.19
CA LEU A 1073 -16.85 28.10 -40.90
C LEU A 1073 -16.73 29.46 -41.61
N TYR A 1074 -15.56 30.10 -41.45
CA TYR A 1074 -15.24 31.33 -42.18
C TYR A 1074 -14.57 30.99 -43.51
N ARG A 1075 -15.04 31.62 -44.59
CA ARG A 1075 -14.39 31.64 -45.90
C ARG A 1075 -14.23 33.09 -46.33
N HIS A 1076 -13.02 33.48 -46.69
CA HIS A 1076 -12.76 34.86 -47.08
C HIS A 1076 -13.49 35.19 -48.40
N PRO A 1077 -14.17 36.34 -48.49
CA PRO A 1077 -14.82 36.79 -49.72
C PRO A 1077 -13.84 36.92 -50.90
N TRP A 1078 -14.30 36.67 -52.12
CA TRP A 1078 -13.45 36.74 -53.32
C TRP A 1078 -13.19 38.16 -53.80
N ASP A 1079 -14.09 39.10 -53.52
CA ASP A 1079 -13.96 40.52 -53.84
C ASP A 1079 -12.88 41.23 -53.02
N ASP A 1080 -12.46 40.67 -51.89
CA ASP A 1080 -11.34 41.14 -51.04
C ASP A 1080 -9.99 40.50 -51.44
N ILE A 1081 -9.95 39.71 -52.51
CA ILE A 1081 -8.73 39.04 -53.01
C ILE A 1081 -8.42 39.50 -54.45
N SER A 1082 -7.24 40.10 -54.65
CA SER A 1082 -6.74 40.39 -55.99
C SER A 1082 -6.04 39.16 -56.59
N TYR A 1083 -6.72 38.46 -57.50
CA TYR A 1083 -6.17 37.30 -58.22
C TYR A 1083 -5.33 37.75 -59.43
N ILE A 1084 -4.06 38.07 -59.19
CA ILE A 1084 -3.08 38.36 -60.25
C ILE A 1084 -2.42 37.04 -60.68
N MET A 1085 -3.13 36.26 -61.49
CA MET A 1085 -2.63 34.98 -62.01
C MET A 1085 -1.72 35.21 -63.22
N PRO A 1086 -0.58 34.51 -63.35
CA PRO A 1086 0.21 34.55 -64.57
C PRO A 1086 -0.59 33.99 -65.74
N GLU A 1087 -0.49 34.62 -66.91
CA GLU A 1087 -1.11 34.12 -68.15
C GLU A 1087 -0.49 32.76 -68.52
N THR A 1088 -1.34 31.76 -68.78
CA THR A 1088 -0.91 30.46 -69.29
C THR A 1088 -0.26 30.62 -70.67
N THR A 1089 0.98 30.19 -70.83
CA THR A 1089 1.65 30.02 -72.12
C THR A 1089 0.89 28.99 -72.98
N SER A 1090 0.23 29.48 -74.02
CA SER A 1090 -0.49 28.69 -75.01
C SER A 1090 0.45 27.96 -75.99
N GLU A 1091 1.07 26.84 -75.57
CA GLU A 1091 1.85 25.97 -76.47
C GLU A 1091 1.70 24.44 -76.25
N GLN A 1092 0.73 23.92 -75.48
CA GLN A 1092 0.52 22.45 -75.36
C GLN A 1092 -0.92 21.95 -75.50
N GLN A 1093 -1.70 22.57 -76.40
CA GLN A 1093 -2.90 21.93 -76.97
C GLN A 1093 -2.98 22.21 -78.48
N GLN A 1094 -2.20 21.46 -79.26
CA GLN A 1094 -2.52 21.06 -80.64
C GLN A 1094 -1.97 19.66 -80.90
#